data_AF-E3EAL2-F1
#
_entry.id   AF-E3EAL2-F1
#
_cell.length_a   1.000
_cell.length_b   1.000
_cell.length_c   1.000
_cell.angle_alpha   90.00
_cell.angle_beta   90.00
_cell.angle_gamma   90.00
#
_symmetry.space_group_name_H-M   'P 1'
#
loop_
_entity.id
_entity.type
_entity.pdbx_description
1 polymer ?
#
loop_
_entity_poly.entity_id
_entity_poly.type
_entity_poly.pdbx_seq_one_letter_code
_entity_poly.pdbx_strand_id
1 'polypeptide(L)'
;MSIKFYLKNVFFPMLAGILGIRKILKLVPVNHLIKDNGNWVSTGDDPAFVFQGKFYVGWNQINWSSNSEEYTPLKLYWNDGSGYSEVNSVIFSFISPTGAKQTSTLFIPPGVQELRLDPGEKETVFELSDFEFKKITKIHIVFQAMKKLLLQRGSNVGTIKKLIIKATYVIRKHGIRGFWSTIKNNADLTLTNVLENYQLWVAKNRISPQQKINIRHEIEMFTYKPLISVIMPVYNVEEIWLRKCIDSVIEQLYPYWELCISDDASSKEHIKRVLTEYQERDSRIKVSFREKNGHISESSNSAIEISDGEFIALLDHDDELASDALYQNVKILNENPSLDFIYSDEDKIGVDGERHSPYFKPDWSPDLILSQMYTCHLGVYRKSLVTKIGGFRQGYEGSQDFDLVLRLTELTNKIYHIPKILYHWRTIPESTASGASAKNYTHYAGIKALQDTLQRRNIKGTIEELDNYPNMYRIHYDVEREPLVSIIIPTKDMSSILDSCLESIFLKTTYLNFEIIIVDNGSTEQTTFDVFAKWKDQHPDKVSILTLDIPFNYSKLNNSAVEIARGELLLFLNNDIEVIDANWLEEMIGYASRGNTGAVGAKLLYPDKTIQHSGVIMGLGGVAGHAFRTALDTDPGYFGALMVNRNVSVVTAACLMIKKEIFSEVNGFEEDLSVAFNDVDFCLKVLEKGYYNITLNSIKLYHHESKTRGLENTTEKIKRFQSEIDYMHAHWPAYINYDPFYNVNLSLEGDCSYRIKNI
;
A
#
# COMPACT_ATOMS: atom_id res chain seq x y z
N MET A 1 13.03 11.10 -36.20
CA MET A 1 12.22 9.88 -36.36
C MET A 1 11.82 9.76 -37.84
N SER A 2 12.12 8.65 -38.51
CA SER A 2 11.83 8.47 -39.95
C SER A 2 10.32 8.51 -40.23
N ILE A 3 9.89 9.14 -41.33
CA ILE A 3 8.48 9.20 -41.77
C ILE A 3 7.87 7.79 -41.85
N LYS A 4 8.66 6.78 -42.25
CA LYS A 4 8.22 5.36 -42.26
C LYS A 4 7.90 4.83 -40.85
N PHE A 5 8.68 5.21 -39.84
CA PHE A 5 8.43 4.81 -38.45
C PHE A 5 7.13 5.45 -37.93
N TYR A 6 6.93 6.75 -38.18
CA TYR A 6 5.72 7.47 -37.77
C TYR A 6 4.46 6.91 -38.44
N LEU A 7 4.51 6.66 -39.75
CA LEU A 7 3.39 6.06 -40.47
C LEU A 7 3.04 4.67 -39.93
N LYS A 8 4.05 3.81 -39.76
CA LYS A 8 3.87 2.40 -39.34
C LYS A 8 3.42 2.27 -37.88
N ASN A 9 3.98 3.06 -36.97
CA ASN A 9 3.80 2.87 -35.53
C ASN A 9 2.81 3.86 -34.89
N VAL A 10 2.43 4.94 -35.58
CA VAL A 10 1.55 5.98 -35.04
C VAL A 10 0.31 6.17 -35.91
N PHE A 11 0.46 6.49 -37.19
CA PHE A 11 -0.66 6.88 -38.05
C PHE A 11 -1.59 5.70 -38.42
N PHE A 12 -1.07 4.62 -38.98
CA PHE A 12 -1.90 3.45 -39.36
C PHE A 12 -2.58 2.77 -38.16
N PRO A 13 -1.93 2.57 -37.00
CA PRO A 13 -2.59 2.04 -35.81
C PRO A 13 -3.71 2.95 -35.28
N MET A 14 -3.57 4.27 -35.40
CA MET A 14 -4.60 5.23 -35.01
C MET A 14 -5.84 5.11 -35.89
N LEU A 15 -5.66 5.07 -37.22
CA LEU A 15 -6.75 4.91 -38.18
C LEU A 15 -7.49 3.57 -38.00
N ALA A 16 -6.73 2.48 -37.79
CA ALA A 16 -7.29 1.16 -37.52
C ALA A 16 -8.14 1.12 -36.24
N GLY A 17 -7.76 1.88 -35.21
CA GLY A 17 -8.54 2.00 -33.97
C GLY A 17 -9.83 2.77 -34.14
N ILE A 18 -9.84 3.82 -34.97
CA ILE A 18 -11.06 4.59 -35.28
C ILE A 18 -12.06 3.71 -36.04
N LEU A 19 -11.56 2.90 -36.99
CA LEU A 19 -12.36 1.98 -37.79
C LEU A 19 -12.72 0.68 -37.04
N GLY A 20 -12.19 0.46 -35.83
CA GLY A 20 -12.46 -0.72 -35.02
C GLY A 20 -12.06 -2.05 -35.68
N ILE A 21 -10.96 -2.03 -36.45
CA ILE A 21 -10.51 -3.19 -37.24
C ILE A 21 -10.17 -4.36 -36.32
N ARG A 22 -10.68 -5.55 -36.69
CA ARG A 22 -10.48 -6.81 -35.98
C ARG A 22 -9.55 -7.72 -36.74
N LYS A 23 -8.77 -8.53 -36.02
CA LYS A 23 -7.94 -9.58 -36.59
C LYS A 23 -8.01 -10.81 -35.72
N ILE A 24 -8.20 -11.96 -36.35
CA ILE A 24 -8.14 -13.25 -35.69
C ILE A 24 -6.70 -13.75 -35.78
N LEU A 25 -6.10 -14.06 -34.64
CA LEU A 25 -4.75 -14.61 -34.56
C LEU A 25 -4.83 -16.08 -34.16
N LYS A 26 -3.98 -16.91 -34.76
CA LYS A 26 -3.92 -18.34 -34.47
C LYS A 26 -2.85 -18.60 -33.42
N LEU A 27 -3.13 -19.47 -32.46
CA LEU A 27 -2.15 -19.99 -31.52
C LEU A 27 -1.43 -21.18 -32.16
N VAL A 28 -0.10 -21.15 -32.13
CA VAL A 28 0.76 -22.27 -32.55
C VAL A 28 1.51 -22.77 -31.33
N PRO A 29 1.35 -24.04 -30.91
CA PRO A 29 2.09 -24.58 -29.77
C PRO A 29 3.58 -24.67 -30.12
N VAL A 30 4.45 -24.32 -29.17
CA VAL A 30 5.89 -24.27 -29.38
C VAL A 30 6.65 -25.10 -28.36
N ASN A 31 6.24 -25.08 -27.09
CA ASN A 31 6.91 -25.83 -26.02
C ASN A 31 5.92 -26.38 -24.99
N HIS A 32 6.26 -27.54 -24.42
CA HIS A 32 5.54 -28.23 -23.31
C HIS A 32 4.01 -28.22 -23.37
N LEU A 33 3.45 -28.33 -24.58
CA LEU A 33 2.01 -28.36 -24.84
C LEU A 33 1.66 -29.53 -25.76
N ILE A 34 0.75 -30.39 -25.29
CA ILE A 34 0.16 -31.46 -26.10
C ILE A 34 -1.33 -31.26 -26.25
N LYS A 35 -1.91 -31.90 -27.26
CA LYS A 35 -3.35 -31.87 -27.49
C LYS A 35 -3.94 -33.25 -27.20
N ASP A 36 -4.84 -33.34 -26.23
CA ASP A 36 -5.53 -34.56 -25.82
C ASP A 36 -7.05 -34.37 -25.86
N ASN A 37 -7.77 -35.25 -26.57
CA ASN A 37 -9.23 -35.22 -26.73
C ASN A 37 -9.86 -33.85 -27.10
N GLY A 38 -9.10 -32.99 -27.79
CA GLY A 38 -9.54 -31.65 -28.20
C GLY A 38 -9.06 -30.52 -27.27
N ASN A 39 -8.62 -30.86 -26.06
CA ASN A 39 -8.09 -29.95 -25.05
C ASN A 39 -6.56 -29.85 -25.15
N TRP A 40 -6.01 -28.75 -24.65
CA TRP A 40 -4.59 -28.57 -24.45
C TRP A 40 -4.19 -29.07 -23.06
N VAL A 41 -3.01 -29.65 -22.96
CA VAL A 41 -2.40 -30.06 -21.70
C VAL A 41 -1.02 -29.44 -21.62
N SER A 42 -0.76 -28.69 -20.55
CA SER A 42 0.60 -28.26 -20.18
C SER A 42 1.33 -29.44 -19.56
N THR A 43 2.56 -29.76 -19.99
CA THR A 43 3.28 -30.99 -19.58
C THR A 43 4.72 -30.74 -19.10
N GLY A 44 5.04 -29.52 -18.67
CA GLY A 44 6.38 -29.15 -18.24
C GLY A 44 6.47 -27.69 -17.82
N ASP A 45 7.68 -27.23 -17.51
CA ASP A 45 7.93 -25.98 -16.80
C ASP A 45 7.86 -24.71 -17.69
N ASP A 46 7.54 -24.85 -18.98
CA ASP A 46 7.57 -23.74 -19.95
C ASP A 46 6.54 -23.95 -21.10
N PRO A 47 5.24 -24.14 -20.79
CA PRO A 47 4.23 -24.33 -21.82
C PRO A 47 3.99 -23.02 -22.57
N ALA A 48 4.08 -23.06 -23.90
CA ALA A 48 4.11 -21.83 -24.69
C ALA A 48 3.42 -21.96 -26.06
N PHE A 49 2.54 -21.00 -26.35
CA PHE A 49 2.06 -20.72 -27.70
C PHE A 49 2.74 -19.49 -28.27
N VAL A 50 2.91 -19.44 -29.59
CA VAL A 50 3.22 -18.21 -30.32
C VAL A 50 2.02 -17.81 -31.17
N PHE A 51 1.71 -16.52 -31.15
CA PHE A 51 0.66 -15.96 -31.99
C PHE A 51 1.13 -15.84 -33.44
N GLN A 52 0.47 -16.56 -34.34
CA GLN A 52 0.67 -16.45 -35.77
C GLN A 52 -0.31 -15.43 -36.38
N GLY A 53 0.24 -14.33 -36.90
CA GLY A 53 -0.53 -13.30 -37.59
C GLY A 53 -0.01 -11.89 -37.32
N LYS A 54 -0.58 -10.89 -37.99
CA LYS A 54 -0.23 -9.48 -37.75
C LYS A 54 -1.13 -8.90 -36.67
N PHE A 55 -0.61 -8.52 -35.51
CA PHE A 55 -1.34 -7.71 -34.51
C PHE A 55 -1.11 -6.20 -34.75
N TYR A 56 -1.65 -5.36 -33.86
CA TYR A 56 -1.40 -3.92 -33.87
C TYR A 56 -0.72 -3.50 -32.57
N VAL A 57 0.27 -2.61 -32.68
CA VAL A 57 0.86 -1.93 -31.51
C VAL A 57 -0.11 -0.91 -30.91
N GLY A 58 0.07 -0.59 -29.63
CA GLY A 58 -0.78 0.25 -28.79
C GLY A 58 -1.94 -0.51 -28.15
N TRP A 59 -3.04 0.19 -27.82
CA TRP A 59 -4.22 -0.43 -27.18
C TRP A 59 -4.99 -1.38 -28.08
N ASN A 60 -5.29 -2.57 -27.57
CA ASN A 60 -6.10 -3.60 -28.21
C ASN A 60 -7.10 -4.17 -27.20
N GLN A 61 -8.29 -4.51 -27.68
CA GLN A 61 -9.23 -5.38 -26.97
C GLN A 61 -9.07 -6.78 -27.55
N ILE A 62 -8.83 -7.77 -26.69
CA ILE A 62 -8.60 -9.17 -27.05
C ILE A 62 -9.82 -9.94 -26.57
N ASN A 63 -10.48 -10.65 -27.48
CA ASN A 63 -11.57 -11.57 -27.15
C ASN A 63 -11.08 -13.01 -27.40
N TRP A 64 -11.43 -13.95 -26.54
CA TRP A 64 -11.12 -15.37 -26.75
C TRP A 64 -12.14 -16.26 -26.03
N SER A 65 -12.12 -17.55 -26.30
CA SER A 65 -12.87 -18.56 -25.54
C SER A 65 -11.88 -19.43 -24.79
N SER A 66 -12.16 -19.73 -23.52
CA SER A 66 -11.30 -20.61 -22.73
C SER A 66 -12.07 -21.30 -21.61
N ASN A 67 -11.62 -22.50 -21.23
CA ASN A 67 -12.17 -23.30 -20.15
C ASN A 67 -11.07 -24.15 -19.49
N SER A 68 -11.12 -24.38 -18.18
CA SER A 68 -10.19 -25.31 -17.49
C SER A 68 -10.80 -25.76 -16.17
N GLU A 69 -10.48 -26.95 -15.68
CA GLU A 69 -10.97 -27.41 -14.38
C GLU A 69 -10.52 -26.51 -13.22
N GLU A 70 -9.35 -25.88 -13.37
CA GLU A 70 -8.77 -24.95 -12.41
C GLU A 70 -8.48 -23.59 -13.05
N TYR A 71 -8.40 -22.55 -12.21
CA TYR A 71 -8.00 -21.23 -12.69
C TYR A 71 -6.53 -21.22 -13.11
N THR A 72 -6.30 -21.05 -14.41
CA THR A 72 -4.96 -21.14 -15.01
C THR A 72 -4.55 -19.77 -15.55
N PRO A 73 -3.41 -19.18 -15.12
CA PRO A 73 -2.99 -17.86 -15.60
C PRO A 73 -2.69 -17.84 -17.09
N LEU A 74 -3.05 -16.75 -17.77
CA LEU A 74 -2.66 -16.46 -19.15
C LEU A 74 -1.68 -15.30 -19.18
N LYS A 75 -0.41 -15.63 -19.42
CA LYS A 75 0.68 -14.67 -19.49
C LYS A 75 1.06 -14.39 -20.93
N LEU A 76 1.12 -13.12 -21.29
CA LEU A 76 1.54 -12.67 -22.61
C LEU A 76 2.94 -12.10 -22.53
N TYR A 77 3.85 -12.65 -23.32
CA TYR A 77 5.20 -12.14 -23.54
C TYR A 77 5.26 -11.42 -24.89
N TRP A 78 6.10 -10.39 -24.99
CA TRP A 78 6.41 -9.75 -26.25
C TRP A 78 7.91 -9.70 -26.51
N ASN A 79 8.29 -9.87 -27.77
CA ASN A 79 9.67 -9.77 -28.24
C ASN A 79 9.80 -8.56 -29.18
N ASP A 80 10.65 -7.61 -28.83
CA ASP A 80 10.96 -6.41 -29.61
C ASP A 80 12.24 -6.57 -30.48
N GLY A 81 12.88 -7.74 -30.41
CA GLY A 81 14.17 -8.05 -31.02
C GLY A 81 15.24 -8.46 -29.99
N SER A 82 14.98 -8.28 -28.70
CA SER A 82 15.87 -8.67 -27.60
C SER A 82 15.62 -10.09 -27.04
N GLY A 83 14.58 -10.79 -27.52
CA GLY A 83 14.12 -12.07 -26.97
C GLY A 83 12.94 -11.93 -26.02
N TYR A 84 12.43 -13.05 -25.52
CA TYR A 84 11.40 -13.08 -24.47
C TYR A 84 12.08 -12.98 -23.10
N SER A 85 11.54 -12.14 -22.22
CA SER A 85 12.01 -12.02 -20.83
C SER A 85 10.84 -11.69 -19.91
N GLU A 86 11.01 -11.96 -18.62
CA GLU A 86 10.04 -11.63 -17.57
C GLU A 86 9.68 -10.15 -17.54
N VAL A 87 10.66 -9.28 -17.79
CA VAL A 87 10.49 -7.81 -17.87
C VAL A 87 9.56 -7.40 -19.01
N ASN A 88 9.48 -8.21 -20.07
CA ASN A 88 8.67 -7.98 -21.27
C ASN A 88 7.45 -8.90 -21.31
N SER A 89 6.77 -9.03 -20.17
CA SER A 89 5.62 -9.92 -20.02
C SER A 89 4.51 -9.30 -19.17
N VAL A 90 3.32 -9.85 -19.27
CA VAL A 90 2.17 -9.49 -18.42
C VAL A 90 1.19 -10.65 -18.31
N ILE A 91 0.76 -10.99 -17.10
CA ILE A 91 -0.45 -11.81 -16.93
C ILE A 91 -1.64 -10.91 -17.27
N PHE A 92 -2.37 -11.21 -18.34
CA PHE A 92 -3.45 -10.31 -18.83
C PHE A 92 -4.87 -10.86 -18.63
N SER A 93 -4.98 -12.15 -18.25
CA SER A 93 -6.22 -12.81 -17.82
C SER A 93 -5.95 -14.22 -17.29
N PHE A 94 -6.99 -15.00 -17.03
CA PHE A 94 -6.96 -16.39 -16.59
C PHE A 94 -7.97 -17.22 -17.37
N ILE A 95 -7.66 -18.50 -17.56
CA ILE A 95 -8.64 -19.50 -17.97
C ILE A 95 -9.45 -19.87 -16.72
N SER A 96 -10.79 -19.82 -16.82
CA SER A 96 -11.69 -20.11 -15.71
C SER A 96 -12.53 -21.38 -15.95
N PRO A 97 -13.06 -22.03 -14.90
CA PRO A 97 -13.92 -23.21 -15.01
C PRO A 97 -15.32 -22.97 -15.55
N THR A 98 -15.71 -21.71 -15.73
CA THR A 98 -17.08 -21.35 -16.15
C THR A 98 -17.27 -21.31 -17.67
N GLY A 99 -16.28 -21.75 -18.46
CA GLY A 99 -16.38 -21.94 -19.91
C GLY A 99 -17.07 -20.80 -20.67
N ALA A 100 -16.42 -19.64 -20.75
CA ALA A 100 -17.03 -18.43 -21.32
C ALA A 100 -16.13 -17.72 -22.35
N LYS A 101 -16.76 -16.88 -23.18
CA LYS A 101 -16.06 -15.87 -23.97
C LYS A 101 -15.53 -14.79 -23.04
N GLN A 102 -14.23 -14.58 -23.07
CA GLN A 102 -13.52 -13.61 -22.26
C GLN A 102 -13.10 -12.42 -23.11
N THR A 103 -12.96 -11.27 -22.45
CA THR A 103 -12.51 -10.02 -23.09
C THR A 103 -11.54 -9.29 -22.16
N SER A 104 -10.35 -9.00 -22.64
CA SER A 104 -9.34 -8.21 -21.92
C SER A 104 -8.83 -7.06 -22.78
N THR A 105 -8.35 -5.98 -22.16
CA THR A 105 -7.81 -4.83 -22.87
C THR A 105 -6.35 -4.62 -22.50
N LEU A 106 -5.47 -4.66 -23.50
CA LEU A 106 -4.02 -4.63 -23.31
C LEU A 106 -3.34 -3.59 -24.20
N PHE A 107 -2.26 -2.98 -23.69
CA PHE A 107 -1.37 -2.14 -24.47
C PHE A 107 -0.15 -2.94 -24.95
N ILE A 108 0.06 -3.01 -26.26
CA ILE A 108 1.23 -3.66 -26.87
C ILE A 108 2.27 -2.59 -27.20
N PRO A 109 3.49 -2.63 -26.66
CA PRO A 109 4.50 -1.61 -26.91
C PRO A 109 4.85 -1.44 -28.41
N PRO A 110 5.25 -0.23 -28.84
CA PRO A 110 5.83 -0.04 -30.17
C PRO A 110 7.13 -0.85 -30.32
N GLY A 111 7.39 -1.38 -31.51
CA GLY A 111 8.61 -2.16 -31.79
C GLY A 111 8.47 -3.67 -31.58
N VAL A 112 7.39 -4.12 -30.91
CA VAL A 112 7.08 -5.54 -30.75
C VAL A 112 6.90 -6.23 -32.11
N GLN A 113 7.62 -7.34 -32.28
CA GLN A 113 7.66 -8.14 -33.50
C GLN A 113 6.87 -9.44 -33.34
N GLU A 114 6.92 -10.05 -32.15
CA GLU A 114 6.27 -11.32 -31.85
C GLU A 114 5.58 -11.29 -30.48
N LEU A 115 4.55 -12.13 -30.34
CA LEU A 115 3.81 -12.35 -29.09
C LEU A 115 3.79 -13.84 -28.78
N ARG A 116 4.10 -14.16 -27.52
CA ARG A 116 4.05 -15.50 -26.95
C ARG A 116 3.01 -15.52 -25.82
N LEU A 117 2.27 -16.62 -25.70
CA LEU A 117 1.18 -16.81 -24.75
C LEU A 117 1.42 -18.08 -23.94
N ASP A 118 1.48 -17.94 -22.62
CA ASP A 118 1.85 -19.00 -21.71
C ASP A 118 0.67 -19.28 -20.76
N PRO A 119 0.13 -20.51 -20.77
CA PRO A 119 -0.99 -20.91 -19.93
C PRO A 119 -0.54 -21.43 -18.54
N GLY A 120 0.45 -20.80 -17.91
CA GLY A 120 0.94 -21.15 -16.57
C GLY A 120 1.82 -22.41 -16.50
N GLU A 121 2.73 -22.46 -15.52
CA GLU A 121 3.81 -23.48 -15.41
C GLU A 121 3.36 -24.82 -14.78
N LYS A 122 2.09 -24.98 -14.42
CA LYS A 122 1.56 -26.23 -13.82
C LYS A 122 0.98 -27.14 -14.89
N GLU A 123 1.12 -28.45 -14.71
CA GLU A 123 0.38 -29.42 -15.51
C GLU A 123 -1.14 -29.23 -15.31
N THR A 124 -1.83 -28.83 -16.37
CA THR A 124 -3.26 -28.54 -16.33
C THR A 124 -3.88 -28.78 -17.69
N VAL A 125 -5.15 -29.19 -17.69
CA VAL A 125 -5.96 -29.40 -18.88
C VAL A 125 -6.83 -28.18 -19.10
N PHE A 126 -6.79 -27.62 -20.31
CA PHE A 126 -7.53 -26.41 -20.64
C PHE A 126 -7.92 -26.33 -22.12
N GLU A 127 -8.94 -25.54 -22.40
CA GLU A 127 -9.37 -25.14 -23.73
C GLU A 127 -8.99 -23.69 -23.97
N LEU A 128 -8.53 -23.40 -25.19
CA LEU A 128 -8.10 -22.07 -25.58
C LEU A 128 -8.31 -21.87 -27.08
N SER A 129 -9.20 -20.95 -27.48
CA SER A 129 -9.56 -20.70 -28.88
C SER A 129 -9.98 -19.26 -29.18
N ASP A 130 -10.14 -18.96 -30.47
CA ASP A 130 -10.85 -17.78 -30.98
C ASP A 130 -10.28 -16.40 -30.60
N PHE A 131 -8.95 -16.25 -30.57
CA PHE A 131 -8.30 -14.98 -30.26
C PHE A 131 -8.55 -13.92 -31.34
N GLU A 132 -9.44 -12.98 -31.02
CA GLU A 132 -9.75 -11.81 -31.83
C GLU A 132 -9.15 -10.55 -31.20
N PHE A 133 -8.20 -9.94 -31.89
CA PHE A 133 -7.60 -8.66 -31.54
C PHE A 133 -8.34 -7.55 -32.27
N LYS A 134 -9.04 -6.72 -31.52
CA LYS A 134 -9.68 -5.50 -32.00
C LYS A 134 -8.84 -4.30 -31.62
N LYS A 135 -8.38 -3.54 -32.61
CA LYS A 135 -7.68 -2.29 -32.34
C LYS A 135 -8.66 -1.29 -31.74
N ILE A 136 -8.29 -0.68 -30.62
CA ILE A 136 -9.09 0.36 -29.98
C ILE A 136 -8.29 1.66 -29.83
N THR A 137 -9.00 2.76 -29.66
CA THR A 137 -8.41 4.06 -29.40
C THR A 137 -8.48 4.41 -27.91
N LYS A 138 -7.64 5.37 -27.54
CA LYS A 138 -7.72 6.11 -26.28
C LYS A 138 -9.14 6.65 -25.98
N ILE A 139 -9.90 7.07 -27.00
CA ILE A 139 -11.28 7.55 -26.80
C ILE A 139 -12.22 6.42 -26.36
N HIS A 140 -12.06 5.22 -26.95
CA HIS A 140 -12.85 4.04 -26.56
C HIS A 140 -12.67 3.69 -25.08
N ILE A 141 -11.45 3.81 -24.60
CA ILE A 141 -11.05 3.61 -23.19
C ILE A 141 -11.76 4.62 -22.26
N VAL A 142 -11.81 5.89 -22.65
CA VAL A 142 -12.54 6.93 -21.90
C VAL A 142 -14.03 6.57 -21.79
N PHE A 143 -14.63 6.11 -22.88
CA PHE A 143 -16.02 5.68 -22.87
C PHE A 143 -16.26 4.47 -21.96
N GLN A 144 -15.35 3.50 -21.90
CA GLN A 144 -15.45 2.37 -20.97
C GLN A 144 -15.38 2.82 -19.50
N ALA A 145 -14.39 3.65 -19.13
CA ALA A 145 -14.31 4.28 -17.80
C ALA A 145 -15.61 5.00 -17.44
N MET A 146 -16.13 5.80 -18.38
CA MET A 146 -17.34 6.58 -18.16
C MET A 146 -18.56 5.68 -17.98
N LYS A 147 -18.73 4.65 -18.81
CA LYS A 147 -19.82 3.68 -18.67
C LYS A 147 -19.79 3.00 -17.29
N LYS A 148 -18.61 2.57 -16.83
CA LYS A 148 -18.44 1.96 -15.50
C LYS A 148 -18.80 2.93 -14.38
N LEU A 149 -18.28 4.16 -14.43
CA LEU A 149 -18.60 5.19 -13.43
C LEU A 149 -20.09 5.51 -13.37
N LEU A 150 -20.79 5.49 -14.51
CA LEU A 150 -22.23 5.69 -14.57
C LEU A 150 -23.03 4.49 -14.05
N LEU A 151 -22.52 3.27 -14.19
CA LEU A 151 -23.11 2.07 -13.57
C LEU A 151 -22.94 2.11 -12.03
N GLN A 152 -21.77 2.49 -11.55
CA GLN A 152 -21.47 2.56 -10.11
C GLN A 152 -22.20 3.70 -9.38
N ARG A 153 -22.43 4.84 -10.06
CA ARG A 153 -22.92 6.08 -9.43
C ARG A 153 -24.31 6.48 -9.88
N GLY A 154 -24.94 5.70 -10.77
CA GLY A 154 -26.19 6.04 -11.44
C GLY A 154 -26.00 6.99 -12.63
N SER A 155 -26.91 6.91 -13.59
CA SER A 155 -26.84 7.60 -14.90
C SER A 155 -27.62 8.92 -14.97
N ASN A 156 -27.95 9.53 -13.83
CA ASN A 156 -28.71 10.78 -13.80
C ASN A 156 -27.90 12.01 -14.29
N VAL A 157 -28.62 13.05 -14.72
CA VAL A 157 -28.03 14.28 -15.31
C VAL A 157 -27.05 14.97 -14.35
N GLY A 158 -27.31 14.91 -13.04
CA GLY A 158 -26.42 15.46 -12.01
C GLY A 158 -25.06 14.75 -11.95
N THR A 159 -25.05 13.42 -12.09
CA THR A 159 -23.83 12.61 -12.08
C THR A 159 -22.97 12.86 -13.31
N ILE A 160 -23.59 12.95 -14.49
CA ILE A 160 -22.90 13.29 -15.74
C ILE A 160 -22.26 14.68 -15.63
N LYS A 161 -22.99 15.68 -15.10
CA LYS A 161 -22.46 17.04 -14.89
C LYS A 161 -21.26 17.05 -13.95
N LYS A 162 -21.30 16.29 -12.84
CA LYS A 162 -20.17 16.16 -11.90
C LYS A 162 -18.95 15.49 -12.55
N LEU A 163 -19.14 14.47 -13.39
CA LEU A 163 -18.06 13.81 -14.12
C LEU A 163 -17.38 14.75 -15.12
N ILE A 164 -18.17 15.57 -15.84
CA ILE A 164 -17.63 16.57 -16.77
C ILE A 164 -16.85 17.64 -16.03
N ILE A 165 -17.36 18.14 -14.90
CA ILE A 165 -16.66 19.11 -14.04
C ILE A 165 -15.35 18.53 -13.53
N LYS A 166 -15.35 17.28 -13.04
CA LYS A 166 -14.14 16.60 -12.59
C LYS A 166 -13.14 16.41 -13.72
N ALA A 167 -13.58 16.00 -14.91
CA ALA A 167 -12.72 15.85 -16.08
C ALA A 167 -12.07 17.18 -16.51
N THR A 168 -12.86 18.26 -16.57
CA THR A 168 -12.35 19.59 -16.91
C THR A 168 -11.40 20.14 -15.86
N TYR A 169 -11.67 19.90 -14.57
CA TYR A 169 -10.76 20.24 -13.48
C TYR A 169 -9.42 19.50 -13.62
N VAL A 170 -9.45 18.17 -13.81
CA VAL A 170 -8.24 17.35 -13.95
C VAL A 170 -7.43 17.77 -15.18
N ILE A 171 -8.08 18.07 -16.30
CA ILE A 171 -7.39 18.56 -17.51
C ILE A 171 -6.76 19.93 -17.26
N ARG A 172 -7.44 20.85 -16.56
CA ARG A 172 -6.90 22.18 -16.25
C ARG A 172 -5.72 22.14 -15.29
N LYS A 173 -5.78 21.26 -14.28
CA LYS A 173 -4.77 21.19 -13.20
C LYS A 173 -3.59 20.28 -13.53
N HIS A 174 -3.83 19.15 -14.21
CA HIS A 174 -2.84 18.09 -14.45
C HIS A 174 -2.61 17.79 -15.94
N GLY A 175 -3.20 18.59 -16.83
CA GLY A 175 -3.10 18.43 -18.26
C GLY A 175 -3.75 17.14 -18.79
N ILE A 176 -3.62 16.94 -20.10
CA ILE A 176 -4.18 15.77 -20.79
C ILE A 176 -3.54 14.47 -20.29
N ARG A 177 -2.26 14.49 -19.85
CA ARG A 177 -1.58 13.30 -19.30
C ARG A 177 -2.14 12.87 -17.94
N GLY A 178 -2.39 13.79 -17.01
CA GLY A 178 -3.02 13.47 -15.71
C GLY A 178 -4.46 12.98 -15.88
N PHE A 179 -5.19 13.53 -16.86
CA PHE A 179 -6.49 13.00 -17.27
C PHE A 179 -6.38 11.56 -17.79
N TRP A 180 -5.38 11.25 -18.63
CA TRP A 180 -5.15 9.88 -19.11
C TRP A 180 -4.81 8.90 -17.99
N SER A 181 -4.02 9.30 -16.99
CA SER A 181 -3.75 8.46 -15.81
C SER A 181 -5.03 8.16 -15.02
N THR A 182 -5.82 9.20 -14.75
CA THR A 182 -7.13 9.07 -14.10
C THR A 182 -8.06 8.15 -14.88
N ILE A 183 -8.11 8.28 -16.21
CA ILE A 183 -8.91 7.40 -17.06
C ILE A 183 -8.38 5.96 -17.03
N LYS A 184 -7.06 5.73 -17.04
CA LYS A 184 -6.47 4.38 -16.97
C LYS A 184 -6.87 3.65 -15.67
N ASN A 185 -6.89 4.36 -14.55
CA ASN A 185 -7.30 3.84 -13.24
C ASN A 185 -8.81 3.62 -13.12
N ASN A 186 -9.64 4.41 -13.82
CA ASN A 186 -11.10 4.26 -13.80
C ASN A 186 -11.64 3.33 -14.91
N ALA A 187 -10.88 3.10 -15.98
CA ALA A 187 -11.25 2.25 -17.13
C ALA A 187 -10.82 0.79 -16.96
N ASP A 188 -10.31 0.41 -15.79
CA ASP A 188 -9.74 -0.91 -15.54
C ASP A 188 -8.65 -1.34 -16.52
N LEU A 189 -7.92 -0.43 -17.15
CA LEU A 189 -6.80 -0.77 -18.05
C LEU A 189 -5.51 -1.13 -17.31
N THR A 190 -5.59 -1.10 -15.99
CA THR A 190 -4.71 -1.76 -15.03
C THR A 190 -5.49 -2.80 -14.20
N LEU A 191 -6.85 -2.79 -14.24
CA LEU A 191 -7.71 -3.58 -13.37
C LEU A 191 -8.53 -4.71 -14.01
N THR A 192 -8.45 -4.97 -15.32
CA THR A 192 -8.94 -6.28 -15.82
C THR A 192 -8.16 -7.39 -15.10
N ASN A 193 -6.86 -7.15 -14.87
CA ASN A 193 -6.02 -7.92 -13.97
C ASN A 193 -6.46 -7.81 -12.51
N VAL A 194 -6.65 -6.63 -11.92
CA VAL A 194 -6.89 -6.49 -10.46
C VAL A 194 -8.25 -7.04 -10.00
N LEU A 195 -9.34 -6.85 -10.75
CA LEU A 195 -10.66 -7.40 -10.36
C LEU A 195 -10.73 -8.92 -10.57
N GLU A 196 -10.21 -9.45 -11.69
CA GLU A 196 -10.09 -10.91 -11.90
C GLU A 196 -9.12 -11.52 -10.87
N ASN A 197 -7.98 -10.89 -10.59
CA ASN A 197 -7.03 -11.29 -9.55
C ASN A 197 -7.67 -11.30 -8.16
N TYR A 198 -8.56 -10.35 -7.86
CA TYR A 198 -9.21 -10.36 -6.56
C TYR A 198 -10.22 -11.48 -6.44
N GLN A 199 -11.06 -11.73 -7.45
CA GLN A 199 -11.98 -12.87 -7.40
C GLN A 199 -11.22 -14.20 -7.29
N LEU A 200 -10.05 -14.31 -7.92
CA LEU A 200 -9.15 -15.46 -7.75
C LEU A 200 -8.60 -15.55 -6.34
N TRP A 201 -8.14 -14.42 -5.78
CA TRP A 201 -7.70 -14.37 -4.40
C TRP A 201 -8.82 -14.78 -3.45
N VAL A 202 -10.05 -14.29 -3.66
CA VAL A 202 -11.24 -14.68 -2.89
C VAL A 202 -11.52 -16.17 -3.03
N ALA A 203 -11.51 -16.72 -4.24
CA ALA A 203 -11.76 -18.14 -4.49
C ALA A 203 -10.73 -19.04 -3.80
N LYS A 204 -9.44 -18.68 -3.85
CA LYS A 204 -8.34 -19.43 -3.21
C LYS A 204 -8.30 -19.29 -1.69
N ASN A 205 -8.77 -18.16 -1.17
CA ASN A 205 -8.78 -17.88 0.28
C ASN A 205 -10.14 -18.16 0.94
N ARG A 206 -11.13 -18.69 0.19
CA ARG A 206 -12.42 -19.09 0.75
C ARG A 206 -12.25 -20.36 1.59
N ILE A 207 -12.90 -20.37 2.75
CA ILE A 207 -12.86 -21.51 3.66
C ILE A 207 -13.64 -22.69 3.06
N SER A 208 -12.94 -23.80 2.84
CA SER A 208 -13.53 -25.05 2.37
C SER A 208 -14.35 -25.73 3.46
N PRO A 209 -15.31 -26.62 3.11
CA PRO A 209 -16.05 -27.41 4.09
C PRO A 209 -15.13 -28.20 5.05
N GLN A 210 -14.02 -28.75 4.54
CA GLN A 210 -13.04 -29.47 5.38
C GLN A 210 -12.34 -28.52 6.36
N GLN A 211 -11.97 -27.31 5.93
CA GLN A 211 -11.39 -26.31 6.84
C GLN A 211 -12.38 -25.92 7.93
N LYS A 212 -13.68 -25.80 7.63
CA LYS A 212 -14.71 -25.54 8.66
C LYS A 212 -14.77 -26.65 9.71
N ILE A 213 -14.65 -27.92 9.31
CA ILE A 213 -14.60 -29.05 10.24
C ILE A 213 -13.34 -28.96 11.12
N ASN A 214 -12.17 -28.70 10.51
CA ASN A 214 -10.92 -28.57 11.25
C ASN A 214 -10.95 -27.42 12.25
N ILE A 215 -11.52 -26.27 11.87
CA ILE A 215 -11.72 -25.11 12.74
C ILE A 215 -12.57 -25.48 13.95
N ARG A 216 -13.64 -26.25 13.78
CA ARG A 216 -14.49 -26.69 14.90
C ARG A 216 -13.74 -27.58 15.88
N HIS A 217 -12.95 -28.53 15.38
CA HIS A 217 -12.08 -29.34 16.25
C HIS A 217 -11.01 -28.50 16.97
N GLU A 218 -10.43 -27.51 16.29
CA GLU A 218 -9.45 -26.60 16.90
C GLU A 218 -10.09 -25.77 18.04
N ILE A 219 -11.32 -25.27 17.82
CA ILE A 219 -12.09 -24.55 18.85
C ILE A 219 -12.35 -25.43 20.07
N GLU A 220 -12.65 -26.72 19.91
CA GLU A 220 -12.84 -27.64 21.03
C GLU A 220 -11.59 -27.72 21.91
N MET A 221 -10.41 -27.67 21.29
CA MET A 221 -9.10 -27.73 21.94
C MET A 221 -8.63 -26.41 22.55
N PHE A 222 -9.26 -25.27 22.23
CA PHE A 222 -8.89 -23.99 22.83
C PHE A 222 -9.05 -24.01 24.35
N THR A 223 -7.98 -23.60 25.04
CA THR A 223 -7.98 -23.41 26.50
C THR A 223 -8.60 -22.07 26.89
N TYR A 224 -8.51 -21.08 26.01
CA TYR A 224 -9.08 -19.75 26.22
C TYR A 224 -10.21 -19.50 25.21
N LYS A 225 -11.44 -19.38 25.73
CA LYS A 225 -12.68 -19.23 24.96
C LYS A 225 -13.46 -17.99 25.45
N PRO A 226 -12.91 -16.78 25.28
CA PRO A 226 -13.57 -15.57 25.75
C PRO A 226 -14.89 -15.35 24.99
N LEU A 227 -15.90 -14.82 25.70
CA LEU A 227 -17.12 -14.33 25.07
C LEU A 227 -16.81 -13.04 24.31
N ILE A 228 -17.16 -12.99 23.01
CA ILE A 228 -17.06 -11.77 22.20
C ILE A 228 -18.46 -11.16 22.02
N SER A 229 -18.61 -9.91 22.42
CA SER A 229 -19.83 -9.14 22.21
C SER A 229 -19.74 -8.34 20.91
N VAL A 230 -20.54 -8.71 19.91
CA VAL A 230 -20.64 -7.95 18.66
C VAL A 230 -21.58 -6.75 18.90
N ILE A 231 -21.04 -5.55 18.75
CA ILE A 231 -21.73 -4.27 19.00
C ILE A 231 -22.26 -3.76 17.67
N MET A 232 -23.59 -3.68 17.55
CA MET A 232 -24.27 -3.29 16.32
C MET A 232 -25.27 -2.14 16.53
N PRO A 233 -24.89 -0.88 16.26
CA PRO A 233 -25.84 0.23 16.21
C PRO A 233 -26.71 0.12 14.95
N VAL A 234 -28.04 0.30 15.09
CA VAL A 234 -29.00 0.18 13.99
C VAL A 234 -29.80 1.47 13.83
N TYR A 235 -29.85 2.02 12.61
CA TYR A 235 -30.75 3.12 12.28
C TYR A 235 -31.28 3.06 10.84
N ASN A 236 -32.58 2.78 10.65
CA ASN A 236 -33.26 2.94 9.34
C ASN A 236 -32.61 2.19 8.13
N VAL A 237 -31.96 1.06 8.35
CA VAL A 237 -31.42 0.20 7.28
C VAL A 237 -32.53 -0.58 6.57
N GLU A 238 -32.31 -0.99 5.31
CA GLU A 238 -33.25 -1.87 4.60
C GLU A 238 -33.25 -3.29 5.19
N GLU A 239 -34.42 -3.93 5.22
CA GLU A 239 -34.62 -5.23 5.87
C GLU A 239 -33.64 -6.29 5.35
N ILE A 240 -33.40 -6.34 4.05
CA ILE A 240 -32.51 -7.32 3.43
C ILE A 240 -31.06 -7.21 3.96
N TRP A 241 -30.56 -6.00 4.18
CA TRP A 241 -29.19 -5.80 4.66
C TRP A 241 -29.08 -6.09 6.15
N LEU A 242 -30.07 -5.69 6.94
CA LEU A 242 -30.13 -6.02 8.36
C LEU A 242 -30.15 -7.53 8.60
N ARG A 243 -30.95 -8.26 7.82
CA ARG A 243 -31.02 -9.73 7.92
C ARG A 243 -29.69 -10.37 7.57
N LYS A 244 -29.08 -10.00 6.44
CA LYS A 244 -27.76 -10.51 6.04
C LYS A 244 -26.69 -10.23 7.10
N CYS A 245 -26.69 -9.04 7.68
CA CYS A 245 -25.77 -8.66 8.75
C CYS A 245 -25.92 -9.58 9.96
N ILE A 246 -27.14 -9.73 10.50
CA ILE A 246 -27.41 -10.60 11.66
C ILE A 246 -27.09 -12.06 11.34
N ASP A 247 -27.50 -12.56 10.18
CA ASP A 247 -27.21 -13.93 9.74
C ASP A 247 -25.68 -14.20 9.67
N SER A 248 -24.87 -13.22 9.25
CA SER A 248 -23.41 -13.36 9.21
C SER A 248 -22.77 -13.56 10.60
N VAL A 249 -23.41 -13.06 11.66
CA VAL A 249 -23.01 -13.29 13.06
C VAL A 249 -23.49 -14.66 13.53
N ILE A 250 -24.72 -15.05 13.18
CA ILE A 250 -25.28 -16.37 13.51
C ILE A 250 -24.42 -17.50 12.92
N GLU A 251 -23.91 -17.30 11.71
CA GLU A 251 -23.11 -18.27 10.96
C GLU A 251 -21.64 -18.36 11.41
N GLN A 252 -21.21 -17.59 12.41
CA GLN A 252 -19.84 -17.64 12.92
C GLN A 252 -19.49 -19.05 13.42
N LEU A 253 -18.31 -19.55 13.03
CA LEU A 253 -17.80 -20.86 13.44
C LEU A 253 -17.44 -20.92 14.93
N TYR A 254 -16.96 -19.81 15.49
CA TYR A 254 -16.73 -19.69 16.92
C TYR A 254 -18.08 -19.49 17.63
N PRO A 255 -18.46 -20.31 18.63
CA PRO A 255 -19.83 -20.29 19.16
C PRO A 255 -20.04 -19.35 20.34
N TYR A 256 -18.97 -18.88 20.99
CA TYR A 256 -19.04 -18.07 22.22
C TYR A 256 -19.10 -16.57 21.88
N TRP A 257 -20.24 -16.16 21.33
CA TRP A 257 -20.54 -14.77 21.02
C TRP A 257 -21.92 -14.38 21.53
N GLU A 258 -22.13 -13.08 21.63
CA GLU A 258 -23.45 -12.47 21.74
C GLU A 258 -23.52 -11.29 20.76
N LEU A 259 -24.72 -10.99 20.28
CA LEU A 259 -24.97 -9.86 19.39
C LEU A 259 -25.77 -8.81 20.15
N CYS A 260 -25.11 -7.72 20.49
CA CYS A 260 -25.66 -6.61 21.24
C CYS A 260 -26.08 -5.50 20.28
N ILE A 261 -27.38 -5.36 20.08
CA ILE A 261 -27.99 -4.46 19.12
C ILE A 261 -28.58 -3.26 19.86
N SER A 262 -28.34 -2.06 19.33
CA SER A 262 -29.04 -0.84 19.76
C SER A 262 -29.77 -0.23 18.58
N ASP A 263 -31.10 -0.31 18.59
CA ASP A 263 -31.95 0.42 17.64
C ASP A 263 -32.06 1.89 18.08
N ASP A 264 -31.47 2.79 17.29
CA ASP A 264 -31.35 4.22 17.59
C ASP A 264 -32.61 5.01 17.18
N ALA A 265 -33.75 4.55 17.69
CA ALA A 265 -35.07 5.09 17.38
C ALA A 265 -35.39 5.08 15.87
N SER A 266 -35.21 3.93 15.19
CA SER A 266 -35.57 3.77 13.78
C SER A 266 -37.04 4.07 13.52
N SER A 267 -37.31 4.81 12.44
CA SER A 267 -38.66 5.11 11.97
C SER A 267 -39.25 4.04 11.06
N LYS A 268 -38.41 3.16 10.49
CA LYS A 268 -38.87 2.07 9.61
C LYS A 268 -39.45 0.93 10.44
N GLU A 269 -40.75 0.66 10.28
CA GLU A 269 -41.50 -0.31 11.08
C GLU A 269 -40.91 -1.73 11.06
N HIS A 270 -40.29 -2.14 9.94
CA HIS A 270 -39.70 -3.47 9.83
C HIS A 270 -38.52 -3.69 10.77
N ILE A 271 -37.80 -2.65 11.20
CA ILE A 271 -36.61 -2.80 12.05
C ILE A 271 -36.99 -3.48 13.36
N LYS A 272 -37.97 -2.93 14.08
CA LYS A 272 -38.42 -3.49 15.36
C LYS A 272 -38.94 -4.91 15.21
N ARG A 273 -39.70 -5.19 14.14
CA ARG A 273 -40.19 -6.54 13.83
C ARG A 273 -39.04 -7.52 13.64
N VAL A 274 -38.08 -7.19 12.77
CA VAL A 274 -36.93 -8.05 12.43
C VAL A 274 -36.08 -8.29 13.67
N LEU A 275 -35.75 -7.26 14.44
CA LEU A 275 -34.93 -7.40 15.64
C LEU A 275 -35.61 -8.29 16.70
N THR A 276 -36.93 -8.16 16.87
CA THR A 276 -37.70 -9.03 17.79
C THR A 276 -37.71 -10.48 17.30
N GLU A 277 -37.93 -10.70 16.00
CA GLU A 277 -37.89 -12.03 15.37
C GLU A 277 -36.55 -12.75 15.63
N TYR A 278 -35.42 -12.05 15.45
CA TYR A 278 -34.10 -12.63 15.69
C TYR A 278 -33.80 -12.86 17.17
N GLN A 279 -34.23 -11.94 18.04
CA GLN A 279 -34.10 -12.10 19.50
C GLN A 279 -34.86 -13.34 20.02
N GLU A 280 -36.03 -13.64 19.46
CA GLU A 280 -36.79 -14.85 19.79
C GLU A 280 -36.16 -16.11 19.20
N ARG A 281 -35.47 -16.00 18.06
CA ARG A 281 -34.83 -17.12 17.35
C ARG A 281 -33.52 -17.58 17.99
N ASP A 282 -32.71 -16.66 18.51
CA ASP A 282 -31.41 -16.97 19.13
C ASP A 282 -31.22 -16.16 20.42
N SER A 283 -31.14 -16.86 21.55
CA SER A 283 -31.01 -16.25 22.89
C SER A 283 -29.72 -15.44 23.09
N ARG A 284 -28.73 -15.58 22.20
CA ARG A 284 -27.49 -14.78 22.24
C ARG A 284 -27.67 -13.38 21.66
N ILE A 285 -28.81 -13.08 21.05
CA ILE A 285 -29.13 -11.77 20.48
C ILE A 285 -29.84 -10.93 21.54
N LYS A 286 -29.26 -9.79 21.88
CA LYS A 286 -29.78 -8.82 22.84
C LYS A 286 -30.08 -7.51 22.13
N VAL A 287 -31.25 -6.92 22.39
CA VAL A 287 -31.68 -5.69 21.71
C VAL A 287 -32.08 -4.63 22.74
N SER A 288 -31.52 -3.43 22.58
CA SER A 288 -31.95 -2.21 23.25
C SER A 288 -32.67 -1.31 22.25
N PHE A 289 -33.88 -0.86 22.60
CA PHE A 289 -34.66 0.09 21.79
C PHE A 289 -34.57 1.47 22.42
N ARG A 290 -33.83 2.38 21.79
CA ARG A 290 -33.68 3.75 22.28
C ARG A 290 -34.94 4.57 21.98
N GLU A 291 -35.33 5.42 22.92
CA GLU A 291 -36.49 6.31 22.75
C GLU A 291 -36.20 7.52 21.84
N LYS A 292 -34.92 7.89 21.71
CA LYS A 292 -34.46 9.06 20.97
C LYS A 292 -33.20 8.71 20.19
N ASN A 293 -33.11 9.25 18.98
CA ASN A 293 -31.93 9.13 18.14
C ASN A 293 -30.74 9.86 18.79
N GLY A 294 -29.68 9.11 19.13
CA GLY A 294 -28.43 9.61 19.70
C GLY A 294 -27.26 9.51 18.73
N HIS A 295 -27.51 9.17 17.47
CA HIS A 295 -26.51 8.85 16.46
C HIS A 295 -25.64 7.64 16.84
N ILE A 296 -24.64 7.37 16.01
CA ILE A 296 -23.80 6.18 16.10
C ILE A 296 -23.07 6.06 17.45
N SER A 297 -22.54 7.15 18.00
CA SER A 297 -21.76 7.11 19.26
C SER A 297 -22.60 6.62 20.44
N GLU A 298 -23.78 7.22 20.65
CA GLU A 298 -24.66 6.85 21.76
C GLU A 298 -25.32 5.49 21.54
N SER A 299 -25.68 5.17 20.30
CA SER A 299 -26.24 3.86 19.99
C SER A 299 -25.22 2.74 20.24
N SER A 300 -23.96 2.92 19.82
CA SER A 300 -22.89 1.98 20.12
C SER A 300 -22.65 1.85 21.63
N ASN A 301 -22.71 2.95 22.39
CA ASN A 301 -22.60 2.90 23.86
C ASN A 301 -23.75 2.10 24.50
N SER A 302 -25.01 2.29 24.06
CA SER A 302 -26.14 1.49 24.54
C SER A 302 -26.00 0.00 24.21
N ALA A 303 -25.43 -0.35 23.06
CA ALA A 303 -25.09 -1.73 22.74
C ALA A 303 -23.95 -2.27 23.63
N ILE A 304 -22.95 -1.46 23.97
CA ILE A 304 -21.90 -1.83 24.93
C ILE A 304 -22.48 -2.06 26.34
N GLU A 305 -23.45 -1.24 26.78
CA GLU A 305 -24.06 -1.36 28.12
C GLU A 305 -24.73 -2.72 28.36
N ILE A 306 -25.35 -3.31 27.33
CA ILE A 306 -26.03 -4.61 27.42
C ILE A 306 -25.11 -5.81 27.13
N SER A 307 -23.82 -5.55 26.90
CA SER A 307 -22.84 -6.59 26.61
C SER A 307 -22.25 -7.21 27.89
N ASP A 308 -21.83 -8.47 27.83
CA ASP A 308 -21.21 -9.27 28.88
C ASP A 308 -19.83 -9.82 28.49
N GLY A 309 -19.45 -9.73 27.21
CA GLY A 309 -18.19 -10.26 26.68
C GLY A 309 -16.94 -9.60 27.25
N GLU A 310 -15.85 -10.36 27.27
CA GLU A 310 -14.53 -9.84 27.64
C GLU A 310 -13.98 -8.90 26.56
N PHE A 311 -14.34 -9.16 25.31
CA PHE A 311 -14.01 -8.35 24.15
C PHE A 311 -15.29 -7.84 23.50
N ILE A 312 -15.21 -6.65 22.91
CA ILE A 312 -16.21 -6.12 22.00
C ILE A 312 -15.70 -6.17 20.56
N ALA A 313 -16.55 -6.48 19.60
CA ALA A 313 -16.27 -6.43 18.17
C ALA A 313 -17.25 -5.47 17.49
N LEU A 314 -16.76 -4.58 16.61
CA LEU A 314 -17.62 -3.61 15.93
C LEU A 314 -18.18 -4.19 14.62
N LEU A 315 -19.48 -3.97 14.37
CA LEU A 315 -20.17 -4.36 13.14
C LEU A 315 -21.24 -3.33 12.78
N ASP A 316 -21.17 -2.81 11.55
CA ASP A 316 -22.23 -1.95 11.03
C ASP A 316 -23.41 -2.78 10.51
N HIS A 317 -24.62 -2.27 10.73
CA HIS A 317 -25.91 -2.94 10.48
C HIS A 317 -26.22 -3.32 9.02
N ASP A 318 -25.42 -2.87 8.05
CA ASP A 318 -25.53 -3.22 6.64
C ASP A 318 -24.35 -4.09 6.14
N ASP A 319 -23.36 -4.37 6.99
CA ASP A 319 -22.14 -5.10 6.63
C ASP A 319 -22.20 -6.58 7.03
N GLU A 320 -21.22 -7.36 6.56
CA GLU A 320 -21.14 -8.80 6.85
C GLU A 320 -19.77 -9.17 7.41
N LEU A 321 -19.75 -10.09 8.39
CA LEU A 321 -18.51 -10.72 8.86
C LEU A 321 -18.18 -11.97 8.03
N ALA A 322 -16.89 -12.22 7.81
CA ALA A 322 -16.46 -13.53 7.31
C ALA A 322 -16.82 -14.62 8.33
N SER A 323 -17.22 -15.82 7.88
CA SER A 323 -17.73 -16.88 8.79
C SER A 323 -16.75 -17.38 9.86
N ASP A 324 -15.46 -17.07 9.71
CA ASP A 324 -14.40 -17.41 10.67
C ASP A 324 -13.83 -16.19 11.39
N ALA A 325 -14.42 -14.99 11.24
CA ALA A 325 -13.91 -13.75 11.79
C ALA A 325 -13.65 -13.84 13.30
N LEU A 326 -14.63 -14.30 14.08
CA LEU A 326 -14.49 -14.44 15.53
C LEU A 326 -13.49 -15.55 15.91
N TYR A 327 -13.45 -16.63 15.12
CA TYR A 327 -12.49 -17.71 15.33
C TYR A 327 -11.05 -17.24 15.15
N GLN A 328 -10.72 -16.48 14.10
CA GLN A 328 -9.36 -15.99 13.87
C GLN A 328 -8.87 -15.09 15.00
N ASN A 329 -9.75 -14.24 15.55
CA ASN A 329 -9.46 -13.41 16.71
C ASN A 329 -9.19 -14.26 17.97
N VAL A 330 -9.98 -15.30 18.22
CA VAL A 330 -9.77 -16.17 19.39
C VAL A 330 -8.55 -17.06 19.23
N LYS A 331 -8.23 -17.49 18.01
CA LYS A 331 -7.02 -18.23 17.71
C LYS A 331 -5.78 -17.44 18.14
N ILE A 332 -5.66 -16.18 17.70
CA ILE A 332 -4.51 -15.37 18.11
C ILE A 332 -4.52 -15.06 19.61
N LEU A 333 -5.69 -14.94 20.24
CA LEU A 333 -5.79 -14.81 21.69
C LEU A 333 -5.37 -16.08 22.46
N ASN A 334 -5.44 -17.27 21.85
CA ASN A 334 -4.87 -18.48 22.46
C ASN A 334 -3.33 -18.49 22.36
N GLU A 335 -2.77 -17.89 21.30
CA GLU A 335 -1.32 -17.71 21.15
C GLU A 335 -0.78 -16.59 22.06
N ASN A 336 -1.54 -15.51 22.21
CA ASN A 336 -1.22 -14.38 23.07
C ASN A 336 -2.48 -13.81 23.77
N PRO A 337 -2.83 -14.31 24.97
CA PRO A 337 -4.01 -13.85 25.71
C PRO A 337 -3.95 -12.40 26.19
N SER A 338 -2.76 -11.77 26.13
CA SER A 338 -2.54 -10.42 26.62
C SER A 338 -2.93 -9.33 25.62
N LEU A 339 -3.26 -9.67 24.37
CA LEU A 339 -3.66 -8.72 23.34
C LEU A 339 -4.88 -7.91 23.77
N ASP A 340 -4.85 -6.62 23.48
CA ASP A 340 -5.87 -5.65 23.91
C ASP A 340 -6.70 -5.10 22.75
N PHE A 341 -6.11 -5.08 21.55
CA PHE A 341 -6.77 -4.62 20.33
C PHE A 341 -6.31 -5.47 19.15
N ILE A 342 -7.26 -6.01 18.40
CA ILE A 342 -7.01 -6.78 17.19
C ILE A 342 -7.81 -6.14 16.05
N TYR A 343 -7.17 -5.99 14.89
CA TYR A 343 -7.84 -5.56 13.66
C TYR A 343 -7.47 -6.49 12.51
N SER A 344 -8.25 -6.47 11.43
CA SER A 344 -8.04 -7.32 10.27
C SER A 344 -8.09 -6.55 8.96
N ASP A 345 -7.67 -7.18 7.87
CA ASP A 345 -7.97 -6.68 6.53
C ASP A 345 -9.49 -6.69 6.26
N GLU A 346 -9.91 -5.89 5.29
CA GLU A 346 -11.32 -5.77 4.89
C GLU A 346 -11.46 -5.61 3.38
N ASP A 347 -12.63 -5.89 2.84
CA ASP A 347 -12.99 -5.53 1.47
C ASP A 347 -14.40 -4.99 1.40
N LYS A 348 -14.88 -4.79 0.17
CA LYS A 348 -16.23 -4.34 -0.10
C LYS A 348 -17.07 -5.47 -0.69
N ILE A 349 -18.37 -5.46 -0.42
CA ILE A 349 -19.33 -6.39 -1.01
C ILE A 349 -20.44 -5.64 -1.72
N GLY A 350 -20.75 -6.09 -2.94
CA GLY A 350 -21.83 -5.54 -3.76
C GLY A 350 -23.22 -6.00 -3.30
N VAL A 351 -24.25 -5.41 -3.89
CA VAL A 351 -25.66 -5.82 -3.68
C VAL A 351 -25.94 -7.25 -4.16
N ASP A 352 -25.16 -7.73 -5.12
CA ASP A 352 -25.16 -9.07 -5.70
C ASP A 352 -24.35 -10.09 -4.86
N GLY A 353 -23.60 -9.62 -3.86
CA GLY A 353 -22.70 -10.45 -3.06
C GLY A 353 -21.29 -10.57 -3.63
N GLU A 354 -20.97 -9.90 -4.73
CA GLU A 354 -19.62 -9.90 -5.30
C GLU A 354 -18.67 -9.06 -4.45
N ARG A 355 -17.55 -9.66 -4.04
CA ARG A 355 -16.53 -9.01 -3.19
C ARG A 355 -15.53 -8.23 -4.04
N HIS A 356 -15.10 -7.03 -3.65
CA HIS A 356 -14.17 -6.21 -4.43
C HIS A 356 -13.41 -5.20 -3.56
N SER A 357 -12.42 -4.51 -4.15
CA SER A 357 -11.70 -3.40 -3.51
C SER A 357 -11.11 -3.73 -2.12
N PRO A 358 -10.27 -4.77 -2.00
CA PRO A 358 -9.64 -5.12 -0.73
C PRO A 358 -8.72 -4.01 -0.22
N TYR A 359 -8.71 -3.83 1.09
CA TYR A 359 -7.69 -3.11 1.81
C TYR A 359 -6.83 -4.08 2.62
N PHE A 360 -5.66 -4.39 2.07
CA PHE A 360 -4.60 -5.14 2.71
C PHE A 360 -3.71 -4.18 3.51
N LYS A 361 -3.93 -4.15 4.83
CA LYS A 361 -3.39 -3.19 5.78
C LYS A 361 -1.99 -3.62 6.25
N PRO A 362 -1.12 -2.68 6.65
CA PRO A 362 0.10 -3.04 7.37
C PRO A 362 -0.22 -3.48 8.80
N ASP A 363 0.78 -4.02 9.49
CA ASP A 363 0.76 -4.14 10.95
C ASP A 363 0.77 -2.76 11.62
N TRP A 364 0.77 -2.74 12.96
CA TRP A 364 0.58 -1.52 13.73
C TRP A 364 1.60 -0.43 13.35
N SER A 365 1.10 0.67 12.78
CA SER A 365 1.88 1.82 12.35
C SER A 365 1.39 3.07 13.12
N PRO A 366 2.10 3.47 14.19
CA PRO A 366 1.71 4.61 15.02
C PRO A 366 1.73 5.95 14.27
N ASP A 367 2.49 6.06 13.19
CA ASP A 367 2.49 7.26 12.34
C ASP A 367 1.38 7.23 11.28
N LEU A 368 1.10 6.07 10.68
CA LEU A 368 0.02 5.96 9.70
C LEU A 368 -1.35 6.19 10.34
N ILE A 369 -1.57 5.71 11.57
CA ILE A 369 -2.84 5.96 12.28
C ILE A 369 -3.05 7.46 12.52
N LEU A 370 -2.00 8.24 12.73
CA LEU A 370 -2.10 9.70 12.88
C LEU A 370 -2.33 10.42 11.54
N SER A 371 -2.06 9.75 10.42
CA SER A 371 -2.34 10.24 9.08
C SER A 371 -3.69 9.79 8.52
N GLN A 372 -4.22 8.64 8.94
CA GLN A 372 -5.53 8.15 8.52
C GLN A 372 -6.01 6.99 9.42
N MET A 373 -7.33 6.83 9.54
CA MET A 373 -7.94 5.71 10.25
C MET A 373 -7.87 4.41 9.42
N TYR A 374 -6.69 3.80 9.34
CA TYR A 374 -6.47 2.63 8.48
C TYR A 374 -6.91 1.30 9.08
N THR A 375 -7.07 1.23 10.41
CA THR A 375 -7.56 0.00 11.06
C THR A 375 -9.02 -0.27 10.71
N CYS A 376 -9.77 0.76 10.32
CA CYS A 376 -11.15 0.71 9.82
C CYS A 376 -12.03 -0.22 10.67
N HIS A 377 -12.80 -1.11 10.02
CA HIS A 377 -13.75 -2.00 10.69
C HIS A 377 -13.20 -3.42 10.89
N LEU A 378 -14.06 -4.20 11.57
CA LEU A 378 -13.75 -5.25 12.55
C LEU A 378 -12.55 -4.93 13.46
N GLY A 379 -12.73 -3.93 14.33
CA GLY A 379 -11.91 -3.81 15.53
C GLY A 379 -12.46 -4.69 16.64
N VAL A 380 -11.60 -5.55 17.21
CA VAL A 380 -11.88 -6.36 18.41
C VAL A 380 -11.09 -5.79 19.58
N TYR A 381 -11.78 -5.24 20.57
CA TYR A 381 -11.21 -4.47 21.66
C TYR A 381 -11.45 -5.16 22.99
N ARG A 382 -10.44 -5.19 23.86
CA ARG A 382 -10.63 -5.59 25.25
C ARG A 382 -11.60 -4.61 25.92
N LYS A 383 -12.75 -5.13 26.36
CA LYS A 383 -13.85 -4.29 26.87
C LYS A 383 -13.44 -3.46 28.06
N SER A 384 -12.61 -3.99 28.96
CA SER A 384 -12.14 -3.25 30.14
C SER A 384 -11.40 -1.97 29.80
N LEU A 385 -10.65 -1.93 28.68
CA LEU A 385 -10.01 -0.70 28.21
C LEU A 385 -11.01 0.27 27.59
N VAL A 386 -11.97 -0.24 26.81
CA VAL A 386 -13.06 0.58 26.24
C VAL A 386 -13.87 1.26 27.34
N THR A 387 -14.22 0.53 28.40
CA THR A 387 -14.89 1.08 29.59
C THR A 387 -14.00 2.13 30.28
N LYS A 388 -12.71 1.85 30.43
CA LYS A 388 -11.76 2.78 31.08
C LYS A 388 -11.61 4.11 30.34
N ILE A 389 -11.68 4.11 29.01
CA ILE A 389 -11.64 5.34 28.20
C ILE A 389 -13.03 5.99 28.02
N GLY A 390 -14.09 5.39 28.57
CA GLY A 390 -15.45 5.93 28.54
C GLY A 390 -16.25 5.66 27.25
N GLY A 391 -15.91 4.63 26.48
CA GLY A 391 -16.64 4.27 25.27
C GLY A 391 -16.48 5.27 24.12
N PHE A 392 -17.53 5.38 23.29
CA PHE A 392 -17.60 6.35 22.19
C PHE A 392 -18.02 7.72 22.70
N ARG A 393 -17.45 8.80 22.14
CA ARG A 393 -17.75 10.18 22.53
C ARG A 393 -18.69 10.85 21.54
N GLN A 394 -19.67 11.60 22.06
CA GLN A 394 -20.52 12.47 21.23
C GLN A 394 -19.70 13.58 20.54
N GLY A 395 -20.10 13.96 19.35
CA GLY A 395 -19.46 15.02 18.56
C GLY A 395 -18.23 14.54 17.77
N TYR A 396 -18.09 13.22 17.59
CA TYR A 396 -17.10 12.58 16.71
C TYR A 396 -17.79 11.69 15.66
N GLU A 397 -19.11 11.82 15.49
CA GLU A 397 -19.88 11.02 14.54
C GLU A 397 -19.28 11.12 13.14
N GLY A 398 -19.01 9.97 12.51
CA GLY A 398 -18.29 9.87 11.25
C GLY A 398 -16.77 9.68 11.39
N SER A 399 -16.22 9.79 12.59
CA SER A 399 -14.83 9.45 12.96
C SER A 399 -14.73 8.89 14.38
N GLN A 400 -15.83 8.33 14.89
CA GLN A 400 -15.93 7.86 16.27
C GLN A 400 -14.99 6.69 16.55
N ASP A 401 -14.78 5.82 15.55
CA ASP A 401 -13.83 4.70 15.65
C ASP A 401 -12.39 5.21 15.70
N PHE A 402 -12.10 6.28 14.95
CA PHE A 402 -10.79 6.91 14.95
C PHE A 402 -10.48 7.51 16.33
N ASP A 403 -11.43 8.24 16.90
CA ASP A 403 -11.33 8.75 18.28
C ASP A 403 -11.12 7.64 19.31
N LEU A 404 -11.88 6.54 19.19
CA LEU A 404 -11.78 5.39 20.09
C LEU A 404 -10.38 4.76 20.03
N VAL A 405 -9.87 4.48 18.84
CA VAL A 405 -8.54 3.86 18.65
C VAL A 405 -7.42 4.78 19.16
N LEU A 406 -7.48 6.09 18.86
CA LEU A 406 -6.46 7.03 19.32
C LEU A 406 -6.36 7.10 20.85
N ARG A 407 -7.51 7.05 21.56
CA ARG A 407 -7.54 7.00 23.04
C ARG A 407 -7.14 5.63 23.59
N LEU A 408 -7.57 4.54 22.97
CA LEU A 408 -7.26 3.19 23.44
C LEU A 408 -5.75 2.91 23.37
N THR A 409 -5.10 3.36 22.29
CA THR A 409 -3.67 3.16 22.04
C THR A 409 -2.77 4.02 22.94
N GLU A 410 -3.33 4.96 23.70
CA GLU A 410 -2.63 5.65 24.79
C GLU A 410 -2.51 4.78 26.05
N LEU A 411 -3.31 3.71 26.17
CA LEU A 411 -3.31 2.80 27.31
C LEU A 411 -2.61 1.45 27.04
N THR A 412 -2.36 1.11 25.77
CA THR A 412 -1.77 -0.18 25.40
C THR A 412 -1.03 -0.11 24.08
N ASN A 413 0.02 -0.94 23.97
CA ASN A 413 0.73 -1.26 22.74
C ASN A 413 0.54 -2.74 22.32
N LYS A 414 -0.35 -3.48 22.99
CA LYS A 414 -0.62 -4.90 22.72
C LYS A 414 -1.65 -5.04 21.60
N ILE A 415 -1.22 -4.65 20.41
CA ILE A 415 -2.06 -4.52 19.22
C ILE A 415 -1.63 -5.58 18.22
N TYR A 416 -2.59 -6.24 17.58
CA TYR A 416 -2.30 -7.28 16.58
C TYR A 416 -3.11 -7.08 15.31
N HIS A 417 -2.49 -7.36 14.17
CA HIS A 417 -3.10 -7.34 12.87
C HIS A 417 -3.26 -8.76 12.32
N ILE A 418 -4.47 -9.14 11.93
CA ILE A 418 -4.73 -10.39 11.23
C ILE A 418 -4.78 -10.09 9.72
N PRO A 419 -3.80 -10.52 8.90
CA PRO A 419 -3.74 -10.25 7.46
C PRO A 419 -4.69 -11.14 6.66
N LYS A 420 -5.98 -11.12 7.03
CA LYS A 420 -7.09 -11.84 6.42
C LYS A 420 -8.28 -10.90 6.30
N ILE A 421 -9.02 -11.04 5.21
CA ILE A 421 -10.26 -10.28 5.01
C ILE A 421 -11.35 -10.90 5.89
N LEU A 422 -11.64 -10.26 7.03
CA LEU A 422 -12.64 -10.74 7.99
C LEU A 422 -13.90 -9.87 8.06
N TYR A 423 -13.91 -8.76 7.31
CA TYR A 423 -15.01 -7.80 7.25
C TYR A 423 -15.33 -7.45 5.79
N HIS A 424 -16.63 -7.38 5.48
CA HIS A 424 -17.15 -7.08 4.14
C HIS A 424 -18.05 -5.84 4.19
N TRP A 425 -17.52 -4.71 3.75
CA TRP A 425 -18.22 -3.43 3.74
C TRP A 425 -19.19 -3.33 2.56
N ARG A 426 -20.49 -3.23 2.82
CA ARG A 426 -21.49 -3.17 1.76
C ARG A 426 -21.46 -1.84 1.02
N THR A 427 -21.49 -1.96 -0.31
CA THR A 427 -21.59 -0.81 -1.22
C THR A 427 -23.03 -0.59 -1.69
N ILE A 428 -23.80 0.19 -0.93
CA ILE A 428 -25.15 0.63 -1.30
C ILE A 428 -25.22 2.16 -1.47
N PRO A 429 -26.18 2.71 -2.27
CA PRO A 429 -26.29 4.15 -2.53
C PRO A 429 -26.41 5.02 -1.27
N GLU A 430 -26.97 4.48 -0.19
CA GLU A 430 -27.13 5.12 1.11
C GLU A 430 -25.91 4.97 2.04
N SER A 431 -24.99 4.05 1.74
CA SER A 431 -23.81 3.77 2.56
C SER A 431 -22.71 4.81 2.34
N THR A 432 -21.96 5.11 3.40
CA THR A 432 -20.74 5.93 3.37
C THR A 432 -19.69 5.37 2.41
N ALA A 433 -19.70 4.05 2.13
CA ALA A 433 -18.84 3.39 1.15
C ALA A 433 -19.02 3.90 -0.29
N SER A 434 -20.13 4.58 -0.60
CA SER A 434 -20.48 5.10 -1.94
C SER A 434 -20.02 6.55 -2.22
N GLY A 435 -19.50 7.26 -1.21
CA GLY A 435 -18.53 8.35 -1.37
C GLY A 435 -19.01 9.74 -1.86
N ALA A 436 -20.27 10.13 -1.69
CA ALA A 436 -20.72 11.47 -2.13
C ALA A 436 -21.38 12.38 -1.07
N SER A 437 -22.05 11.85 -0.04
CA SER A 437 -22.83 12.62 0.95
C SER A 437 -22.10 12.88 2.27
N ALA A 438 -21.04 12.13 2.59
CA ALA A 438 -20.32 12.20 3.87
C ALA A 438 -19.32 13.37 4.01
N LYS A 439 -19.25 14.28 3.02
CA LYS A 439 -18.06 15.09 2.76
C LYS A 439 -17.75 16.24 3.71
N ASN A 440 -18.69 16.68 4.57
CA ASN A 440 -18.47 17.87 5.39
C ASN A 440 -18.43 17.64 6.91
N TYR A 441 -19.02 16.59 7.49
CA TYR A 441 -19.00 16.43 8.95
C TYR A 441 -17.92 15.44 9.43
N THR A 442 -17.66 14.39 8.64
CA THR A 442 -16.65 13.36 8.92
C THR A 442 -15.25 13.98 9.04
N HIS A 443 -14.90 14.92 8.17
CA HIS A 443 -13.58 15.54 8.20
C HIS A 443 -13.33 16.39 9.46
N TYR A 444 -14.32 17.20 9.89
CA TYR A 444 -14.18 18.01 11.11
C TYR A 444 -14.05 17.11 12.35
N ALA A 445 -14.79 16.00 12.39
CA ALA A 445 -14.70 15.02 13.46
C ALA A 445 -13.31 14.38 13.54
N GLY A 446 -12.71 14.00 12.40
CA GLY A 446 -11.36 13.44 12.36
C GLY A 446 -10.27 14.45 12.75
N ILE A 447 -10.35 15.70 12.28
CA ILE A 447 -9.43 16.77 12.72
C ILE A 447 -9.55 16.99 14.23
N LYS A 448 -10.77 17.03 14.76
CA LYS A 448 -11.02 17.17 16.20
C LYS A 448 -10.44 15.99 16.99
N ALA A 449 -10.61 14.77 16.52
CA ALA A 449 -10.02 13.57 17.14
C ALA A 449 -8.49 13.69 17.22
N LEU A 450 -7.84 14.14 16.14
CA LEU A 450 -6.40 14.37 16.12
C LEU A 450 -5.96 15.53 17.02
N GLN A 451 -6.66 16.66 17.00
CA GLN A 451 -6.37 17.82 17.87
C GLN A 451 -6.41 17.44 19.35
N ASP A 452 -7.47 16.76 19.78
CA ASP A 452 -7.57 16.27 21.14
C ASP A 452 -6.45 15.26 21.46
N THR A 453 -6.05 14.45 20.47
CA THR A 453 -4.97 13.47 20.62
C THR A 453 -3.62 14.15 20.83
N LEU A 454 -3.31 15.18 20.04
CA LEU A 454 -2.09 15.96 20.24
C LEU A 454 -2.10 16.61 21.63
N GLN A 455 -3.25 17.15 22.05
CA GLN A 455 -3.41 17.73 23.39
C GLN A 455 -3.18 16.69 24.51
N ARG A 456 -3.83 15.53 24.45
CA ARG A 456 -3.69 14.47 25.48
C ARG A 456 -2.28 13.90 25.54
N ARG A 457 -1.61 13.78 24.39
CA ARG A 457 -0.24 13.28 24.28
C ARG A 457 0.82 14.35 24.52
N ASN A 458 0.41 15.60 24.78
CA ASN A 458 1.29 16.76 24.91
C ASN A 458 2.26 16.91 23.73
N ILE A 459 1.74 16.69 22.52
CA ILE A 459 2.46 16.88 21.27
C ILE A 459 2.17 18.28 20.75
N LYS A 460 3.22 19.08 20.52
CA LYS A 460 3.10 20.38 19.88
C LYS A 460 3.29 20.25 18.37
N GLY A 461 2.34 20.80 17.64
CA GLY A 461 2.33 20.73 16.18
C GLY A 461 1.00 21.18 15.61
N THR A 462 0.97 21.30 14.29
CA THR A 462 -0.23 21.67 13.52
C THR A 462 -0.67 20.51 12.62
N ILE A 463 -1.98 20.42 12.38
CA ILE A 463 -2.56 19.38 11.53
C ILE A 463 -2.92 20.02 10.19
N GLU A 464 -2.36 19.47 9.12
CA GLU A 464 -2.71 19.76 7.73
C GLU A 464 -3.62 18.65 7.20
N GLU A 465 -4.75 19.03 6.59
CA GLU A 465 -5.57 18.11 5.81
C GLU A 465 -5.10 18.08 4.36
N LEU A 466 -5.03 16.89 3.76
CA LEU A 466 -4.55 16.77 2.38
C LEU A 466 -5.63 17.16 1.36
N ASP A 467 -5.32 18.19 0.58
CA ASP A 467 -6.16 18.70 -0.51
C ASP A 467 -6.70 17.61 -1.43
N ASN A 468 -8.03 17.51 -1.55
CA ASN A 468 -8.77 16.54 -2.38
C ASN A 468 -8.76 15.08 -1.87
N TYR A 469 -8.18 14.82 -0.70
CA TYR A 469 -8.14 13.51 -0.06
C TYR A 469 -8.67 13.64 1.37
N PRO A 470 -10.01 13.74 1.54
CA PRO A 470 -10.60 13.90 2.86
C PRO A 470 -10.25 12.72 3.76
N ASN A 471 -10.12 12.99 5.05
CA ASN A 471 -9.73 12.01 6.09
C ASN A 471 -8.29 11.48 5.96
N MET A 472 -7.43 12.19 5.21
CA MET A 472 -5.98 12.00 5.22
C MET A 472 -5.32 13.27 5.75
N TYR A 473 -4.38 13.10 6.68
CA TYR A 473 -3.80 14.16 7.48
C TYR A 473 -2.28 14.08 7.51
N ARG A 474 -1.69 15.22 7.83
CA ARG A 474 -0.28 15.38 8.12
C ARG A 474 -0.13 16.17 9.41
N ILE A 475 0.82 15.77 10.23
CA ILE A 475 1.19 16.52 11.42
C ILE A 475 2.54 17.19 11.15
N HIS A 476 2.57 18.50 11.30
CA HIS A 476 3.80 19.29 11.35
C HIS A 476 4.18 19.44 12.81
N TYR A 477 5.27 18.79 13.23
CA TYR A 477 5.72 18.84 14.62
C TYR A 477 6.53 20.10 14.87
N ASP A 478 6.26 20.76 16.00
CA ASP A 478 7.01 21.96 16.37
C ASP A 478 8.45 21.59 16.79
N VAL A 479 9.42 22.30 16.23
CA VAL A 479 10.84 22.15 16.57
C VAL A 479 11.14 23.06 17.77
N GLU A 480 10.86 22.58 18.99
CA GLU A 480 10.95 23.40 20.22
C GLU A 480 12.38 23.79 20.62
N ARG A 481 13.32 22.88 20.37
CA ARG A 481 14.76 23.10 20.53
C ARG A 481 15.32 23.18 19.13
N GLU A 482 16.35 23.99 18.91
CA GLU A 482 17.10 23.99 17.67
C GLU A 482 18.30 23.02 17.82
N PRO A 483 18.14 21.68 17.72
CA PRO A 483 19.26 20.75 17.87
C PRO A 483 20.25 20.91 16.72
N LEU A 484 21.54 20.84 17.03
CA LEU A 484 22.56 20.80 15.97
C LEU A 484 22.37 19.52 15.13
N VAL A 485 22.26 19.68 13.81
CA VAL A 485 22.27 18.58 12.85
C VAL A 485 23.65 18.44 12.22
N SER A 486 24.26 17.25 12.29
CA SER A 486 25.46 16.92 11.52
C SER A 486 25.08 16.24 10.21
N ILE A 487 25.22 16.96 9.10
CA ILE A 487 25.00 16.44 7.75
C ILE A 487 26.30 15.78 7.27
N ILE A 488 26.25 14.47 7.02
CA ILE A 488 27.41 13.65 6.63
C ILE A 488 27.29 13.32 5.15
N ILE A 489 28.29 13.74 4.37
CA ILE A 489 28.28 13.60 2.90
C ILE A 489 29.56 12.89 2.44
N PRO A 490 29.51 11.56 2.22
CA PRO A 490 30.60 10.83 1.58
C PRO A 490 30.75 11.21 0.11
N THR A 491 31.98 11.41 -0.33
CA THR A 491 32.27 11.80 -1.70
C THR A 491 33.63 11.30 -2.20
N LYS A 492 33.76 11.19 -3.52
CA LYS A 492 35.01 10.95 -4.21
C LYS A 492 34.93 11.56 -5.61
N ASP A 493 35.74 12.59 -5.84
CA ASP A 493 35.74 13.36 -7.08
C ASP A 493 34.34 13.87 -7.50
N MET A 494 34.13 14.15 -8.80
CA MET A 494 32.85 14.68 -9.33
C MET A 494 32.41 15.99 -8.66
N SER A 495 33.35 16.92 -8.55
CA SER A 495 33.21 18.23 -7.90
C SER A 495 31.91 18.98 -8.24
N SER A 496 31.44 18.95 -9.48
CA SER A 496 30.21 19.65 -9.90
C SER A 496 28.94 19.09 -9.22
N ILE A 497 28.89 17.80 -8.94
CA ILE A 497 27.75 17.15 -8.29
C ILE A 497 27.73 17.55 -6.80
N LEU A 498 28.88 17.45 -6.13
CA LEU A 498 29.02 17.86 -4.74
C LEU A 498 28.73 19.35 -4.56
N ASP A 499 29.27 20.21 -5.44
CA ASP A 499 29.07 21.66 -5.37
C ASP A 499 27.57 22.01 -5.50
N SER A 500 26.86 21.34 -6.41
CA SER A 500 25.40 21.51 -6.58
C SER A 500 24.62 21.07 -5.34
N CYS A 501 25.03 19.97 -4.71
CA CYS A 501 24.42 19.48 -3.47
C CYS A 501 24.60 20.50 -2.33
N LEU A 502 25.84 20.92 -2.06
CA LEU A 502 26.17 21.90 -1.03
C LEU A 502 25.47 23.25 -1.28
N GLU A 503 25.49 23.72 -2.53
CA GLU A 503 24.78 24.95 -2.92
C GLU A 503 23.28 24.85 -2.63
N SER A 504 22.64 23.73 -2.97
CA SER A 504 21.23 23.53 -2.69
C SER A 504 20.92 23.54 -1.19
N ILE A 505 21.78 22.94 -0.36
CA ILE A 505 21.62 22.93 1.10
C ILE A 505 21.71 24.35 1.65
N PHE A 506 22.78 25.08 1.34
CA PHE A 506 23.02 26.42 1.89
C PHE A 506 22.05 27.49 1.36
N LEU A 507 21.59 27.38 0.12
CA LEU A 507 20.71 28.39 -0.48
C LEU A 507 19.22 28.14 -0.24
N LYS A 508 18.79 26.88 -0.07
CA LYS A 508 17.35 26.55 -0.01
C LYS A 508 16.86 26.14 1.39
N THR A 509 17.73 25.62 2.25
CA THR A 509 17.32 25.17 3.60
C THR A 509 17.03 26.36 4.51
N THR A 510 15.87 26.35 5.19
CA THR A 510 15.51 27.41 6.14
C THR A 510 16.07 27.20 7.54
N TYR A 511 16.33 25.95 7.93
CA TYR A 511 16.97 25.64 9.21
C TYR A 511 18.46 25.99 9.21
N LEU A 512 18.92 26.70 10.24
CA LEU A 512 20.28 27.26 10.26
C LEU A 512 21.27 26.54 11.17
N ASN A 513 20.81 25.76 12.16
CA ASN A 513 21.69 25.14 13.15
C ASN A 513 22.20 23.76 12.69
N PHE A 514 23.02 23.74 11.65
CA PHE A 514 23.63 22.53 11.12
C PHE A 514 25.13 22.71 10.85
N GLU A 515 25.84 21.59 10.84
CA GLU A 515 27.18 21.45 10.28
C GLU A 515 27.17 20.42 9.14
N ILE A 516 28.19 20.48 8.28
CA ILE A 516 28.43 19.55 7.20
C ILE A 516 29.82 18.93 7.38
N ILE A 517 29.86 17.61 7.35
CA ILE A 517 31.09 16.81 7.35
C ILE A 517 31.19 16.17 5.97
N ILE A 518 32.08 16.69 5.14
CA ILE A 518 32.41 16.10 3.85
C ILE A 518 33.41 14.98 4.10
N VAL A 519 33.02 13.75 3.79
CA VAL A 519 33.89 12.57 3.95
C VAL A 519 34.55 12.27 2.62
N ASP A 520 35.77 12.73 2.45
CA ASP A 520 36.56 12.54 1.24
C ASP A 520 37.18 11.15 1.21
N ASN A 521 36.71 10.27 0.31
CA ASN A 521 37.23 8.92 0.14
C ASN A 521 38.41 8.84 -0.84
N GLY A 522 39.42 9.69 -0.60
CA GLY A 522 40.63 9.76 -1.40
C GLY A 522 40.36 10.32 -2.80
N SER A 523 39.74 11.51 -2.89
CA SER A 523 39.63 12.27 -4.14
C SER A 523 41.02 12.60 -4.70
N THR A 524 41.10 12.77 -6.03
CA THR A 524 42.36 13.02 -6.73
C THR A 524 42.29 14.22 -7.67
N GLU A 525 41.08 14.66 -8.02
CA GLU A 525 40.88 15.78 -8.93
C GLU A 525 41.06 17.12 -8.23
N GLN A 526 41.86 18.01 -8.83
CA GLN A 526 42.08 19.37 -8.30
C GLN A 526 40.76 20.15 -8.13
N THR A 527 39.82 19.96 -9.04
CA THR A 527 38.51 20.63 -8.99
C THR A 527 37.71 20.27 -7.72
N THR A 528 37.90 19.07 -7.19
CA THR A 528 37.26 18.62 -5.94
C THR A 528 37.87 19.33 -4.74
N PHE A 529 39.20 19.44 -4.68
CA PHE A 529 39.89 20.21 -3.64
C PHE A 529 39.53 21.71 -3.71
N ASP A 530 39.31 22.26 -4.91
CA ASP A 530 38.85 23.64 -5.08
C ASP A 530 37.44 23.84 -4.50
N VAL A 531 36.53 22.87 -4.68
CA VAL A 531 35.19 22.88 -4.06
C VAL A 531 35.27 22.76 -2.54
N PHE A 532 36.14 21.89 -2.03
CA PHE A 532 36.39 21.75 -0.59
C PHE A 532 36.87 23.07 0.02
N ALA A 533 37.86 23.73 -0.60
CA ALA A 533 38.39 25.02 -0.16
C ALA A 533 37.31 26.10 -0.23
N LYS A 534 36.57 26.20 -1.34
CA LYS A 534 35.45 27.14 -1.52
C LYS A 534 34.47 27.10 -0.35
N TRP A 535 33.96 25.92 -0.01
CA TRP A 535 32.92 25.78 1.03
C TRP A 535 33.48 25.93 2.44
N LYS A 536 34.71 25.48 2.69
CA LYS A 536 35.38 25.68 3.97
C LYS A 536 35.70 27.17 4.22
N ASP A 537 36.11 27.91 3.19
CA ASP A 537 36.40 29.34 3.30
C ASP A 537 35.11 30.18 3.46
N GLN A 538 34.03 29.79 2.78
CA GLN A 538 32.72 30.47 2.90
C GLN A 538 32.03 30.19 4.24
N HIS A 539 32.18 28.98 4.78
CA HIS A 539 31.48 28.53 5.97
C HIS A 539 32.40 27.77 6.96
N PRO A 540 33.44 28.41 7.49
CA PRO A 540 34.49 27.76 8.29
C PRO A 540 33.96 27.13 9.59
N ASP A 541 32.89 27.67 10.17
CA ASP A 541 32.27 27.15 11.39
C ASP A 541 31.27 26.02 11.14
N LYS A 542 30.88 25.80 9.88
CA LYS A 542 29.88 24.78 9.49
C LYS A 542 30.45 23.65 8.66
N VAL A 543 31.52 23.85 7.89
CA VAL A 543 32.03 22.84 6.97
C VAL A 543 33.36 22.27 7.46
N SER A 544 33.39 20.96 7.63
CA SER A 544 34.60 20.19 7.93
C SER A 544 34.83 19.10 6.89
N ILE A 545 36.09 18.70 6.73
CA ILE A 545 36.51 17.68 5.76
C ILE A 545 37.23 16.58 6.53
N LEU A 546 36.73 15.35 6.39
CA LEU A 546 37.36 14.14 6.91
C LEU A 546 37.89 13.33 5.73
N THR A 547 39.21 13.24 5.59
CA THR A 547 39.82 12.46 4.51
C THR A 547 40.13 11.04 4.97
N LEU A 548 39.60 10.06 4.24
CA LEU A 548 39.81 8.63 4.47
C LEU A 548 40.23 7.96 3.15
N ASP A 549 41.54 7.80 2.97
CA ASP A 549 42.12 7.11 1.82
C ASP A 549 42.11 5.58 2.04
N ILE A 550 40.91 5.00 1.90
CA ILE A 550 40.62 3.58 2.06
C ILE A 550 39.81 3.06 0.86
N PRO A 551 39.78 1.74 0.59
CA PRO A 551 38.80 1.18 -0.35
C PRO A 551 37.38 1.62 0.00
N PHE A 552 36.57 1.93 -1.02
CA PHE A 552 35.23 2.45 -0.79
C PHE A 552 34.40 1.50 0.07
N ASN A 553 33.93 2.00 1.20
CA ASN A 553 33.04 1.32 2.11
C ASN A 553 32.11 2.37 2.73
N TYR A 554 30.86 2.40 2.26
CA TYR A 554 29.89 3.41 2.66
C TYR A 554 29.66 3.43 4.18
N SER A 555 29.49 2.25 4.78
CA SER A 555 29.29 2.09 6.21
C SER A 555 30.45 2.66 7.02
N LYS A 556 31.69 2.30 6.67
CA LYS A 556 32.90 2.75 7.37
C LYS A 556 33.13 4.25 7.27
N LEU A 557 32.89 4.83 6.09
CA LEU A 557 33.01 6.28 5.88
C LEU A 557 32.04 7.04 6.79
N ASN A 558 30.78 6.59 6.85
CA ASN A 558 29.77 7.21 7.69
C ASN A 558 30.03 6.98 9.18
N ASN A 559 30.37 5.77 9.61
CA ASN A 559 30.72 5.46 11.00
C ASN A 559 31.85 6.38 11.51
N SER A 560 32.92 6.52 10.71
CA SER A 560 34.07 7.38 11.05
C SER A 560 33.68 8.86 11.15
N ALA A 561 32.76 9.33 10.30
CA ALA A 561 32.27 10.71 10.35
C ALA A 561 31.41 10.99 11.60
N VAL A 562 30.66 10.01 12.09
CA VAL A 562 29.85 10.14 13.30
C VAL A 562 30.71 10.35 14.55
N GLU A 563 31.94 9.82 14.58
CA GLU A 563 32.87 10.01 15.69
C GLU A 563 33.23 11.50 15.92
N ILE A 564 33.34 12.27 14.83
CA ILE A 564 33.67 13.70 14.88
C ILE A 564 32.42 14.62 14.82
N ALA A 565 31.25 14.05 14.52
CA ALA A 565 29.98 14.79 14.47
C ALA A 565 29.59 15.35 15.84
N ARG A 566 29.22 16.63 15.88
CA ARG A 566 28.79 17.33 17.12
C ARG A 566 27.27 17.37 17.30
N GLY A 567 26.52 17.07 16.26
CA GLY A 567 25.08 17.12 16.22
C GLY A 567 24.41 16.10 17.14
N GLU A 568 23.29 16.51 17.73
CA GLU A 568 22.36 15.60 18.42
C GLU A 568 21.64 14.71 17.39
N LEU A 569 21.38 15.26 16.21
CA LEU A 569 20.82 14.57 15.06
C LEU A 569 21.91 14.39 14.00
N LEU A 570 21.94 13.19 13.42
CA LEU A 570 22.78 12.84 12.29
C LEU A 570 21.91 12.80 11.04
N LEU A 571 22.38 13.37 9.94
CA LEU A 571 21.76 13.25 8.63
C LEU A 571 22.77 12.66 7.64
N PHE A 572 22.56 11.41 7.24
CA PHE A 572 23.32 10.79 6.15
C PHE A 572 22.73 11.23 4.82
N LEU A 573 23.57 11.77 3.94
CA LEU A 573 23.14 12.36 2.68
C LEU A 573 24.12 12.01 1.56
N ASN A 574 23.61 11.50 0.45
CA ASN A 574 24.47 11.29 -0.73
C ASN A 574 24.87 12.63 -1.36
N ASN A 575 26.06 12.67 -1.97
CA ASN A 575 26.60 13.88 -2.59
C ASN A 575 25.85 14.34 -3.86
N ASP A 576 24.91 13.53 -4.37
CA ASP A 576 24.11 13.79 -5.57
C ASP A 576 22.63 14.08 -5.25
N ILE A 577 22.34 14.46 -4.01
CA ILE A 577 21.05 15.00 -3.58
C ILE A 577 20.95 16.49 -3.89
N GLU A 578 19.79 16.92 -4.36
CA GLU A 578 19.45 18.32 -4.52
C GLU A 578 18.19 18.65 -3.69
N VAL A 579 18.32 19.64 -2.80
CA VAL A 579 17.21 20.18 -2.03
C VAL A 579 16.25 20.93 -2.96
N ILE A 580 14.94 20.70 -2.82
CA ILE A 580 13.90 21.45 -3.55
C ILE A 580 12.79 21.98 -2.65
N ASP A 581 12.62 21.42 -1.46
CA ASP A 581 11.70 21.92 -0.43
C ASP A 581 12.48 22.64 0.66
N ALA A 582 12.07 23.87 1.00
CA ALA A 582 12.86 24.73 1.88
C ALA A 582 12.86 24.28 3.36
N ASN A 583 11.69 23.81 3.84
CA ASN A 583 11.46 23.36 5.22
C ASN A 583 11.74 21.87 5.45
N TRP A 584 12.45 21.22 4.52
CA TRP A 584 12.70 19.78 4.55
C TRP A 584 13.37 19.34 5.86
N LEU A 585 14.35 20.12 6.32
CA LEU A 585 15.17 19.77 7.47
C LEU A 585 14.38 19.93 8.78
N GLU A 586 13.59 21.00 8.93
CA GLU A 586 12.70 21.21 10.07
C GLU A 586 11.67 20.09 10.23
N GLU A 587 11.06 19.66 9.12
CA GLU A 587 10.09 18.55 9.14
C GLU A 587 10.76 17.25 9.57
N MET A 588 11.96 16.95 9.03
CA MET A 588 12.72 15.77 9.46
C MET A 588 13.10 15.85 10.94
N ILE A 589 13.53 17.02 11.44
CA ILE A 589 13.87 17.25 12.85
C ILE A 589 12.64 17.02 13.74
N GLY A 590 11.48 17.55 13.37
CA GLY A 590 10.24 17.41 14.14
C GLY A 590 9.87 15.95 14.36
N TYR A 591 10.02 15.11 13.34
CA TYR A 591 9.82 13.66 13.45
C TYR A 591 10.97 12.97 14.20
N ALA A 592 12.21 13.25 13.86
CA ALA A 592 13.38 12.61 14.45
C ALA A 592 13.55 12.91 15.94
N SER A 593 13.01 14.03 16.43
CA SER A 593 13.10 14.42 17.85
C SER A 593 12.20 13.58 18.77
N ARG A 594 11.23 12.86 18.22
CA ARG A 594 10.27 12.04 19.00
C ARG A 594 10.96 10.86 19.69
N GLY A 595 10.40 10.42 20.81
CA GLY A 595 11.00 9.36 21.64
C GLY A 595 10.93 7.96 21.02
N ASN A 596 9.97 7.70 20.13
CA ASN A 596 9.73 6.38 19.52
C ASN A 596 10.11 6.32 18.04
N THR A 597 10.69 7.38 17.48
CA THR A 597 11.06 7.46 16.07
C THR A 597 12.54 7.10 15.89
N GLY A 598 12.79 6.17 14.97
CA GLY A 598 14.11 5.74 14.56
C GLY A 598 14.62 6.54 13.36
N ALA A 599 14.85 5.87 12.24
CA ALA A 599 15.29 6.49 11.00
C ALA A 599 14.14 7.25 10.30
N VAL A 600 14.42 8.50 9.91
CA VAL A 600 13.51 9.39 9.18
C VAL A 600 14.05 9.60 7.78
N GLY A 601 13.29 9.20 6.76
CA GLY A 601 13.64 9.39 5.35
C GLY A 601 12.72 10.37 4.62
N ALA A 602 13.24 11.03 3.59
CA ALA A 602 12.45 11.86 2.67
C ALA A 602 11.98 11.07 1.44
N LYS A 603 10.95 11.54 0.74
CA LYS A 603 10.64 11.03 -0.61
C LYS A 603 11.70 11.54 -1.59
N LEU A 604 12.35 10.63 -2.30
CA LEU A 604 13.33 10.98 -3.31
C LEU A 604 12.74 10.82 -4.71
N LEU A 605 12.97 11.81 -5.54
CA LEU A 605 12.53 11.85 -6.93
C LEU A 605 13.73 11.77 -7.87
N TYR A 606 13.55 11.11 -9.00
CA TYR A 606 14.43 11.31 -10.15
C TYR A 606 14.21 12.72 -10.76
N PRO A 607 15.18 13.25 -11.53
CA PRO A 607 15.04 14.54 -12.21
C PRO A 607 13.83 14.64 -13.16
N ASP A 608 13.30 13.50 -13.62
CA ASP A 608 12.09 13.43 -14.45
C ASP A 608 10.77 13.44 -13.64
N LYS A 609 10.86 13.62 -12.31
CA LYS A 609 9.76 13.66 -11.33
C LYS A 609 9.05 12.33 -11.11
N THR A 610 9.70 11.23 -11.49
CA THR A 610 9.29 9.90 -11.04
C THR A 610 9.90 9.58 -9.68
N ILE A 611 9.25 8.70 -8.93
CA ILE A 611 9.67 8.31 -7.58
C ILE A 611 10.88 7.38 -7.67
N GLN A 612 11.89 7.71 -6.88
CA GLN A 612 13.08 6.89 -6.63
C GLN A 612 12.98 6.17 -5.29
N HIS A 613 12.52 6.87 -4.25
CA HIS A 613 12.33 6.31 -2.92
C HIS A 613 11.09 6.87 -2.22
N SER A 614 10.31 5.98 -1.63
CA SER A 614 9.22 6.28 -0.69
C SER A 614 9.15 5.12 0.32
N GLY A 615 10.28 4.82 0.95
CA GLY A 615 10.48 3.59 1.71
C GLY A 615 10.95 2.41 0.86
N VAL A 616 11.42 1.37 1.54
CA VAL A 616 11.87 0.10 0.97
C VAL A 616 11.01 -1.03 1.52
N ILE A 617 10.64 -1.98 0.65
CA ILE A 617 9.85 -3.17 0.94
C ILE A 617 10.81 -4.37 1.05
N MET A 618 10.72 -5.12 2.14
CA MET A 618 11.50 -6.35 2.32
C MET A 618 10.96 -7.48 1.44
N GLY A 619 11.86 -8.36 0.98
CA GLY A 619 11.57 -9.46 0.06
C GLY A 619 11.38 -9.07 -1.41
N LEU A 620 11.14 -7.78 -1.72
CA LEU A 620 11.08 -7.28 -3.09
C LEU A 620 12.42 -7.46 -3.78
N GLY A 621 12.43 -8.14 -4.93
CA GLY A 621 13.68 -8.48 -5.64
C GLY A 621 14.54 -9.54 -4.93
N GLY A 622 13.97 -10.28 -3.98
CA GLY A 622 14.64 -11.36 -3.24
C GLY A 622 15.16 -10.97 -1.86
N VAL A 623 15.50 -9.69 -1.65
CA VAL A 623 16.03 -9.18 -0.37
C VAL A 623 15.28 -7.93 0.08
N ALA A 624 15.39 -6.84 -0.68
CA ALA A 624 14.76 -5.56 -0.40
C ALA A 624 14.74 -4.69 -1.66
N GLY A 625 13.68 -3.90 -1.85
CA GLY A 625 13.56 -3.01 -3.01
C GLY A 625 12.79 -1.73 -2.72
N HIS A 626 13.05 -0.68 -3.50
CA HIS A 626 12.37 0.61 -3.36
C HIS A 626 10.89 0.52 -3.73
N ALA A 627 10.01 0.97 -2.83
CA ALA A 627 8.58 0.99 -3.06
C ALA A 627 8.20 2.02 -4.14
N PHE A 628 7.23 1.68 -5.00
CA PHE A 628 6.65 2.57 -6.02
C PHE A 628 7.66 3.20 -7.00
N ARG A 629 8.81 2.56 -7.21
CA ARG A 629 9.85 3.06 -8.12
C ARG A 629 9.24 3.34 -9.50
N THR A 630 9.60 4.46 -10.12
CA THR A 630 9.10 4.96 -11.42
C THR A 630 7.65 5.45 -11.46
N ALA A 631 6.89 5.35 -10.36
CA ALA A 631 5.60 6.00 -10.26
C ALA A 631 5.74 7.53 -10.35
N LEU A 632 4.69 8.22 -10.76
CA LEU A 632 4.71 9.69 -10.79
C LEU A 632 4.56 10.23 -9.36
N ASP A 633 5.20 11.36 -9.04
CA ASP A 633 5.00 12.05 -7.75
C ASP A 633 3.52 12.41 -7.46
N THR A 634 2.69 12.54 -8.51
CA THR A 634 1.25 12.80 -8.37
C THR A 634 0.41 11.55 -8.11
N ASP A 635 1.01 10.36 -8.12
CA ASP A 635 0.31 9.11 -7.85
C ASP A 635 0.00 9.02 -6.34
N PRO A 636 -1.26 8.81 -5.94
CA PRO A 636 -1.58 8.61 -4.52
C PRO A 636 -0.99 7.31 -3.96
N GLY A 637 -0.64 6.35 -4.82
CA GLY A 637 -0.20 5.02 -4.42
C GLY A 637 -1.34 4.18 -3.84
N TYR A 638 -0.98 2.97 -3.38
CA TYR A 638 -1.92 2.05 -2.74
C TYR A 638 -2.49 2.69 -1.46
N PHE A 639 -3.81 2.91 -1.42
CA PHE A 639 -4.52 3.55 -0.30
C PHE A 639 -3.89 4.86 0.21
N GLY A 640 -3.38 5.70 -0.70
CA GLY A 640 -2.79 6.99 -0.33
C GLY A 640 -1.38 6.91 0.25
N ALA A 641 -0.73 5.74 0.21
CA ALA A 641 0.59 5.52 0.81
C ALA A 641 1.64 6.56 0.37
N LEU A 642 1.58 7.07 -0.87
CA LEU A 642 2.53 8.06 -1.39
C LEU A 642 2.19 9.51 -0.98
N MET A 643 1.11 9.73 -0.25
CA MET A 643 0.61 11.05 0.14
C MET A 643 0.84 11.37 1.61
N VAL A 644 0.77 10.34 2.45
CA VAL A 644 0.84 10.44 3.90
C VAL A 644 2.19 10.00 4.43
N ASN A 645 2.54 10.49 5.63
CA ASN A 645 3.72 10.00 6.34
C ASN A 645 3.37 8.64 6.94
N ARG A 646 4.27 7.65 6.79
CA ARG A 646 3.97 6.28 7.20
C ARG A 646 5.21 5.58 7.71
N ASN A 647 5.01 4.67 8.65
CA ASN A 647 6.09 3.78 9.06
C ASN A 647 6.42 2.83 7.90
N VAL A 648 7.70 2.55 7.76
CA VAL A 648 8.27 1.64 6.77
C VAL A 648 9.35 0.83 7.45
N SER A 649 9.69 -0.34 6.92
CA SER A 649 10.76 -1.12 7.50
C SER A 649 12.11 -0.41 7.33
N VAL A 650 12.32 0.15 6.13
CA VAL A 650 13.60 0.75 5.76
C VAL A 650 13.38 2.06 5.00
N VAL A 651 14.22 3.04 5.34
CA VAL A 651 14.47 4.24 4.53
C VAL A 651 15.89 4.21 3.99
N THR A 652 16.14 4.85 2.86
CA THR A 652 17.48 4.81 2.25
C THR A 652 18.42 5.81 2.89
N ALA A 653 19.70 5.44 3.04
CA ALA A 653 20.73 6.36 3.53
C ALA A 653 21.14 7.44 2.52
N ALA A 654 20.53 7.47 1.32
CA ALA A 654 20.66 8.62 0.42
C ALA A 654 20.11 9.92 1.06
N CYS A 655 19.14 9.82 1.97
CA CYS A 655 18.71 10.89 2.87
C CYS A 655 18.04 10.26 4.11
N LEU A 656 18.81 10.09 5.20
CA LEU A 656 18.37 9.44 6.43
C LEU A 656 18.78 10.28 7.65
N MET A 657 17.80 10.74 8.41
CA MET A 657 18.02 11.42 9.69
C MET A 657 17.76 10.47 10.86
N ILE A 658 18.59 10.54 11.90
CA ILE A 658 18.42 9.76 13.13
C ILE A 658 19.07 10.48 14.31
N LYS A 659 18.60 10.20 15.53
CA LYS A 659 19.30 10.64 16.75
C LYS A 659 20.64 9.94 16.90
N LYS A 660 21.68 10.69 17.30
CA LYS A 660 23.02 10.14 17.53
C LYS A 660 23.04 9.06 18.61
N GLU A 661 22.19 9.19 19.64
CA GLU A 661 22.03 8.18 20.70
C GLU A 661 21.51 6.84 20.16
N ILE A 662 20.50 6.86 19.27
CA ILE A 662 19.94 5.65 18.65
C ILE A 662 20.96 5.01 17.71
N PHE A 663 21.65 5.83 16.90
CA PHE A 663 22.74 5.33 16.03
C PHE A 663 23.81 4.58 16.83
N SER A 664 24.19 5.13 17.98
CA SER A 664 25.17 4.52 18.89
C SER A 664 24.63 3.24 19.54
N GLU A 665 23.35 3.23 19.93
CA GLU A 665 22.68 2.07 20.55
C GLU A 665 22.65 0.83 19.63
N VAL A 666 22.54 1.04 18.31
CA VAL A 666 22.53 -0.03 17.30
C VAL A 666 23.90 -0.34 16.70
N ASN A 667 24.97 0.27 17.22
CA ASN A 667 26.35 0.15 16.75
C ASN A 667 26.56 0.58 15.27
N GLY A 668 25.84 1.60 14.83
CA GLY A 668 26.03 2.20 13.50
C GLY A 668 25.79 1.26 12.31
N PHE A 669 26.37 1.60 11.15
CA PHE A 669 26.26 0.81 9.93
C PHE A 669 27.18 -0.42 9.96
N GLU A 670 26.72 -1.53 9.39
CA GLU A 670 27.53 -2.76 9.25
C GLU A 670 28.64 -2.56 8.20
N GLU A 671 29.90 -2.68 8.61
CA GLU A 671 31.06 -2.45 7.74
C GLU A 671 31.29 -3.57 6.73
N ASP A 672 30.77 -4.78 6.97
CA ASP A 672 30.77 -5.85 5.97
C ASP A 672 29.83 -5.55 4.77
N LEU A 673 28.85 -4.65 4.96
CA LEU A 673 27.93 -4.17 3.91
C LEU A 673 28.45 -2.91 3.22
N SER A 674 29.58 -3.04 2.53
CA SER A 674 30.34 -1.92 1.97
C SER A 674 29.59 -1.04 0.94
N VAL A 675 28.64 -1.60 0.18
CA VAL A 675 27.98 -0.90 -0.94
C VAL A 675 26.46 -1.04 -0.92
N ALA A 676 25.95 -2.26 -0.78
CA ALA A 676 24.51 -2.55 -0.82
C ALA A 676 23.99 -2.94 0.57
N PHE A 677 22.70 -2.69 0.79
CA PHE A 677 21.94 -3.10 1.98
C PHE A 677 22.41 -2.57 3.34
N ASN A 678 23.44 -1.72 3.42
CA ASN A 678 23.86 -1.10 4.68
C ASN A 678 22.73 -0.30 5.37
N ASP A 679 21.95 0.43 4.59
CA ASP A 679 20.77 1.16 5.07
C ASP A 679 19.63 0.23 5.49
N VAL A 680 19.46 -0.89 4.78
CA VAL A 680 18.52 -1.97 5.13
C VAL A 680 18.88 -2.58 6.48
N ASP A 681 20.08 -3.11 6.66
CA ASP A 681 20.56 -3.67 7.93
C ASP A 681 20.44 -2.67 9.07
N PHE A 682 20.91 -1.44 8.86
CA PHE A 682 20.84 -0.38 9.87
C PHE A 682 19.41 -0.09 10.32
N CYS A 683 18.48 0.11 9.37
CA CYS A 683 17.09 0.36 9.69
C CYS A 683 16.43 -0.82 10.43
N LEU A 684 16.76 -2.07 10.08
CA LEU A 684 16.24 -3.25 10.78
C LEU A 684 16.78 -3.37 12.20
N LYS A 685 18.06 -3.06 12.46
CA LYS A 685 18.61 -2.97 13.82
C LYS A 685 17.86 -1.92 14.65
N VAL A 686 17.51 -0.78 14.05
CA VAL A 686 16.71 0.27 14.71
C VAL A 686 15.29 -0.23 15.05
N LEU A 687 14.64 -0.99 14.16
CA LEU A 687 13.34 -1.59 14.44
C LEU A 687 13.38 -2.62 15.57
N GLU A 688 14.39 -3.50 15.58
CA GLU A 688 14.57 -4.52 16.63
C GLU A 688 14.76 -3.92 18.04
N LYS A 689 15.25 -2.67 18.11
CA LYS A 689 15.32 -1.91 19.38
C LYS A 689 13.97 -1.32 19.82
N GLY A 690 12.92 -1.47 19.02
CA GLY A 690 11.57 -0.99 19.30
C GLY A 690 11.30 0.44 18.82
N TYR A 691 12.19 1.03 18.02
CA TYR A 691 11.94 2.31 17.36
C TYR A 691 11.20 2.10 16.03
N TYR A 692 10.46 3.12 15.58
CA TYR A 692 9.77 3.09 14.30
C TYR A 692 10.47 3.95 13.26
N ASN A 693 10.86 3.36 12.13
CA ASN A 693 11.32 4.11 10.97
C ASN A 693 10.14 4.72 10.22
N ILE A 694 10.35 5.85 9.55
CA ILE A 694 9.28 6.61 8.89
C ILE A 694 9.77 7.26 7.60
N THR A 695 8.93 7.22 6.56
CA THR A 695 9.12 8.05 5.36
C THR A 695 8.19 9.25 5.38
N LEU A 696 8.76 10.44 5.20
CA LEU A 696 8.03 11.69 5.03
C LEU A 696 7.73 11.91 3.55
N ASN A 697 6.51 11.59 3.12
CA ASN A 697 6.11 11.68 1.72
C ASN A 697 5.77 13.10 1.26
N SER A 698 5.69 14.02 2.20
CA SER A 698 5.56 15.46 1.97
C SER A 698 6.86 16.11 1.54
N ILE A 699 7.98 15.64 2.09
CA ILE A 699 9.30 16.18 1.85
C ILE A 699 9.91 15.52 0.62
N LYS A 700 10.25 16.34 -0.37
CA LYS A 700 10.77 15.90 -1.66
C LYS A 700 12.16 16.46 -1.88
N LEU A 701 13.05 15.59 -2.32
CA LEU A 701 14.39 15.94 -2.77
C LEU A 701 14.62 15.27 -4.14
N TYR A 702 15.46 15.85 -4.98
CA TYR A 702 15.94 15.12 -6.16
C TYR A 702 17.16 14.28 -5.78
N HIS A 703 17.22 13.07 -6.32
CA HIS A 703 18.37 12.19 -6.27
C HIS A 703 18.82 11.91 -7.70
N HIS A 704 20.02 12.36 -8.05
CA HIS A 704 20.56 12.28 -9.42
C HIS A 704 21.25 10.93 -9.73
N GLU A 705 20.76 9.86 -9.09
CA GLU A 705 21.29 8.47 -9.04
C GLU A 705 22.03 8.01 -10.30
N SER A 706 23.07 7.18 -10.13
CA SER A 706 23.86 6.53 -11.20
C SER A 706 24.86 7.41 -11.96
N LYS A 707 25.07 8.67 -11.58
CA LYS A 707 26.16 9.49 -12.15
C LYS A 707 27.56 9.12 -11.63
N THR A 708 27.67 8.69 -10.37
CA THR A 708 28.96 8.47 -9.69
C THR A 708 29.48 7.03 -9.71
N ARG A 709 28.59 6.01 -9.71
CA ARG A 709 28.96 4.61 -9.41
C ARG A 709 29.23 3.70 -10.61
N GLY A 710 28.70 4.02 -11.80
CA GLY A 710 28.75 3.13 -12.98
C GLY A 710 27.97 1.81 -12.79
N LEU A 711 27.93 0.95 -13.81
CA LEU A 711 27.17 -0.31 -13.78
C LEU A 711 27.87 -1.43 -12.96
N GLU A 712 27.10 -2.38 -12.43
CA GLU A 712 27.56 -3.57 -11.71
C GLU A 712 28.07 -4.69 -12.64
N ASN A 713 29.06 -4.39 -13.47
CA ASN A 713 29.42 -5.25 -14.60
C ASN A 713 30.77 -5.99 -14.44
N THR A 714 31.43 -5.91 -13.28
CA THR A 714 32.70 -6.62 -13.04
C THR A 714 32.51 -7.82 -12.13
N THR A 715 33.34 -8.85 -12.33
CA THR A 715 33.30 -10.09 -11.54
C THR A 715 33.43 -9.84 -10.05
N GLU A 716 34.27 -8.88 -9.64
CA GLU A 716 34.47 -8.50 -8.25
C GLU A 716 33.22 -7.84 -7.66
N LYS A 717 32.55 -6.95 -8.41
CA LYS A 717 31.31 -6.28 -7.97
C LYS A 717 30.17 -7.27 -7.80
N ILE A 718 30.03 -8.22 -8.73
CA ILE A 718 29.02 -9.28 -8.66
C ILE A 718 29.25 -10.18 -7.45
N LYS A 719 30.50 -10.61 -7.22
CA LYS A 719 30.85 -11.44 -6.03
C LYS A 719 30.57 -10.71 -4.72
N ARG A 720 30.94 -9.43 -4.62
CA ARG A 720 30.63 -8.60 -3.44
C ARG A 720 29.12 -8.48 -3.23
N PHE A 721 28.37 -8.14 -4.27
CA PHE A 721 26.92 -8.02 -4.18
C PHE A 721 26.27 -9.33 -3.74
N GLN A 722 26.75 -10.48 -4.24
CA GLN A 722 26.29 -11.78 -3.76
C GLN A 722 26.59 -12.01 -2.27
N SER A 723 27.79 -11.65 -1.79
CA SER A 723 28.09 -11.78 -0.35
C SER A 723 27.21 -10.85 0.53
N GLU A 724 26.86 -9.67 0.03
CA GLU A 724 25.93 -8.75 0.71
C GLU A 724 24.50 -9.34 0.72
N ILE A 725 24.05 -9.99 -0.36
CA ILE A 725 22.79 -10.76 -0.39
C ILE A 725 22.80 -11.90 0.63
N ASP A 726 23.88 -12.69 0.66
CA ASP A 726 24.03 -13.84 1.56
C ASP A 726 24.00 -13.38 3.03
N TYR A 727 24.65 -12.25 3.34
CA TYR A 727 24.57 -11.61 4.65
C TYR A 727 23.11 -11.31 5.03
N MET A 728 22.34 -10.68 4.14
CA MET A 728 20.95 -10.30 4.43
C MET A 728 20.05 -11.53 4.67
N HIS A 729 20.21 -12.60 3.89
CA HIS A 729 19.46 -13.84 4.11
C HIS A 729 19.86 -14.55 5.41
N ALA A 730 21.12 -14.45 5.83
CA ALA A 730 21.60 -15.05 7.07
C ALA A 730 21.11 -14.29 8.31
N HIS A 731 21.06 -12.95 8.26
CA HIS A 731 20.79 -12.11 9.43
C HIS A 731 19.33 -11.67 9.55
N TRP A 732 18.64 -11.47 8.43
CA TRP A 732 17.30 -10.87 8.39
C TRP A 732 16.22 -11.73 7.69
N PRO A 733 16.20 -13.07 7.81
CA PRO A 733 15.23 -13.91 7.10
C PRO A 733 13.79 -13.65 7.55
N ALA A 734 13.57 -13.25 8.80
CA ALA A 734 12.23 -12.94 9.31
C ALA A 734 11.60 -11.75 8.55
N TYR A 735 12.35 -10.65 8.42
CA TYR A 735 11.89 -9.45 7.70
C TYR A 735 11.78 -9.66 6.19
N ILE A 736 12.70 -10.42 5.59
CA ILE A 736 12.62 -10.76 4.15
C ILE A 736 11.34 -11.55 3.83
N ASN A 737 10.92 -12.44 4.73
CA ASN A 737 9.71 -13.23 4.56
C ASN A 737 8.44 -12.48 4.98
N TYR A 738 8.56 -11.51 5.88
CA TYR A 738 7.45 -10.78 6.49
C TYR A 738 7.86 -9.34 6.82
N ASP A 739 7.45 -8.40 5.98
CA ASP A 739 7.62 -6.97 6.25
C ASP A 739 6.41 -6.46 7.04
N PRO A 740 6.57 -5.97 8.29
CA PRO A 740 5.44 -5.50 9.10
C PRO A 740 4.69 -4.33 8.47
N PHE A 741 5.32 -3.56 7.58
CA PHE A 741 4.70 -2.41 6.92
C PHE A 741 4.29 -2.69 5.46
N TYR A 742 4.35 -3.96 5.03
CA TYR A 742 3.88 -4.41 3.71
C TYR A 742 3.10 -5.72 3.81
N ASN A 743 1.80 -5.66 3.52
CA ASN A 743 0.90 -6.80 3.74
C ASN A 743 1.28 -8.03 2.89
N VAL A 744 1.28 -9.20 3.52
CA VAL A 744 1.65 -10.49 2.90
C VAL A 744 0.78 -10.91 1.71
N ASN A 745 -0.41 -10.32 1.56
CA ASN A 745 -1.33 -10.52 0.45
C ASN A 745 -1.03 -9.61 -0.75
N LEU A 746 -0.01 -8.75 -0.67
CA LEU A 746 0.46 -7.92 -1.78
C LEU A 746 1.69 -8.54 -2.46
N SER A 747 1.81 -8.29 -3.76
CA SER A 747 2.85 -8.86 -4.63
C SER A 747 4.22 -8.21 -4.40
N LEU A 748 5.25 -9.04 -4.31
CA LEU A 748 6.65 -8.60 -4.28
C LEU A 748 7.24 -8.39 -5.67
N GLU A 749 6.41 -8.11 -6.67
CA GLU A 749 6.83 -7.71 -8.03
C GLU A 749 6.86 -6.18 -8.21
N GLY A 750 6.50 -5.41 -7.17
CA GLY A 750 6.62 -3.95 -7.15
C GLY A 750 5.45 -3.20 -7.80
N ASP A 751 4.41 -3.89 -8.23
CA ASP A 751 3.20 -3.32 -8.85
C ASP A 751 2.02 -3.16 -7.86
N CYS A 752 2.19 -3.60 -6.60
CA CYS A 752 1.15 -3.65 -5.58
C CYS A 752 -0.10 -4.44 -6.01
N SER A 753 0.05 -5.41 -6.92
CA SER A 753 -0.98 -6.41 -7.22
C SER A 753 -1.15 -7.38 -6.05
N TYR A 754 -2.12 -8.29 -6.16
CA TYR A 754 -2.42 -9.25 -5.10
C TYR A 754 -1.56 -10.50 -5.23
N ARG A 755 -0.99 -10.94 -4.10
CA ARG A 755 -0.22 -12.17 -4.02
C ARG A 755 -1.15 -13.36 -4.14
N ILE A 756 -1.15 -13.97 -5.30
CA ILE A 756 -1.81 -15.25 -5.53
C ILE A 756 -0.77 -16.33 -5.16
N LYS A 757 -0.71 -16.72 -3.88
CA LYS A 757 0.17 -17.83 -3.47
C LYS A 757 -0.23 -19.08 -4.25
N ASN A 758 0.74 -19.68 -4.95
CA ASN A 758 0.60 -21.03 -5.46
C ASN A 758 0.76 -21.97 -4.26
N ILE A 759 -0.30 -22.73 -3.95
CA ILE A 759 -0.20 -23.87 -3.04
C ILE A 759 0.62 -24.96 -3.72
#